data_AF-A0AAF0EV15-F1
#
_entry.id   AF-A0AAF0EV15-F1
#
_cell.length_a   1.000
_cell.length_b   1.000
_cell.length_c   1.000
_cell.angle_alpha   90.00
_cell.angle_beta   90.00
_cell.angle_gamma   90.00
#
_symmetry.space_group_name_H-M   'P 1'
#
loop_
_entity.id
_entity.type
_entity.pdbx_description
1 polymer ?
#
loop_
_entity_poly.entity_id
_entity_poly.type
_entity_poly.pdbx_seq_one_letter_code
_entity_poly.pdbx_strand_id
1 'polypeptide(L)'
;MADFPATENGKLSFKNRVVIVTGAGGGLGKAYATFFASRGAKVLVNDLGPAAGDKNKKAADVVVEEITKNGGEAIANYDSNTEGAKIVKQAIDKWGRIDILINNAGILRDKSFKSMSDKEWDAVQAVHVYGSFACAHAAWPYFRKQKFGRIINTSSAAGLYGNFGQTNYSAAKLGLVAFSKTLGIEGEKYNILANSIAPVAASKMTETVMPPEMLENLKPEFVVPLVAYLTSAENTSVNGEVFECGAGFYAQLRRERSHGHVFRADDTYTPEAVREKMETILDFDEKPEYPQRITDTDYLTLLERAQSAPENAQGDEKISYEGQTVLITGAGAGLGRAYAYLFGKYGANVVVNDMSEKAANAVVDEIKKAGGKAAAAVGSVEDGDKIVKAALDAFGSLHVVVNNAGVLRDKSFAGATAEDWNLVYNVHLRGTYKICKAAWPIFTEQKYGRIINTTSAVGIYGNFGQANYSTAKSAILGFTQTLAVEGEKYNILANTIAPNAGTAMTATIWPQEMVDAFKPDFVAPIVAYLGSSANTDTTKALFEVSGGWVAAVRWERSGGHAFSHGKDVTPEMIQKKWGKITDFDPERASWPTSPSESLGDIVSNFGAEGDDEDEEDEEESWVDAEDPEEVKAAKQAKVEEGEYSFSERDVILYNLGVGATEKDLDLVYEQHENFQPLPTFGVIPQFMASSGVSLDFLPNFSPMMLLHGEQYLAIKGDVPTEGELVNKPQIIEVLDKGKAAAVTTLTKTYNKATGELVYENQSTVFIRGSGGFNGKKTGRDRGAASAANKPPSRPADKVVKEKTLESQAALYRLSGDFNPLHVDPNFAAVGGFDKPILHGLCSFGISGKHVFRSFGPIKDIKVRFTGHVFPGETLETSMWKEGNKVIFVTKVLERGTIALGAAAATLADE
;
A
#
# COMPACT_ATOMS: atom_id res chain seq x y z
N MET A 1 0.61 9.86 -28.40
CA MET A 1 0.33 8.57 -27.73
C MET A 1 -0.53 7.62 -28.56
N ALA A 2 -0.89 7.96 -29.81
CA ALA A 2 -1.77 7.15 -30.66
C ALA A 2 -1.19 5.79 -31.11
N ASP A 3 0.11 5.51 -30.87
CA ASP A 3 0.80 4.33 -31.40
C ASP A 3 0.82 3.11 -30.45
N PHE A 4 0.43 3.27 -29.18
CA PHE A 4 0.46 2.19 -28.19
C PHE A 4 -0.86 2.11 -27.44
N PRO A 5 -1.55 0.96 -27.45
CA PRO A 5 -2.75 0.79 -26.65
C PRO A 5 -2.40 0.86 -25.16
N ALA A 6 -3.21 1.54 -24.36
CA ALA A 6 -3.06 1.53 -22.91
C ALA A 6 -3.51 0.19 -22.32
N THR A 7 -4.56 -0.40 -22.91
CA THR A 7 -5.07 -1.72 -22.59
C THR A 7 -5.27 -2.59 -23.84
N GLU A 8 -5.11 -3.90 -23.70
CA GLU A 8 -5.39 -4.91 -24.73
C GLU A 8 -6.13 -6.07 -24.07
N ASN A 9 -7.31 -6.43 -24.59
CA ASN A 9 -8.19 -7.45 -24.00
C ASN A 9 -8.50 -7.23 -22.51
N GLY A 10 -8.78 -5.99 -22.11
CA GLY A 10 -9.11 -5.62 -20.72
C GLY A 10 -7.91 -5.61 -19.75
N LYS A 11 -6.68 -5.78 -20.24
CA LYS A 11 -5.45 -5.80 -19.43
C LYS A 11 -4.51 -4.67 -19.83
N LEU A 12 -3.69 -4.18 -18.89
CA LEU A 12 -2.62 -3.21 -19.18
C LEU A 12 -1.69 -3.77 -20.26
N SER A 13 -1.49 -2.97 -21.31
CA SER A 13 -0.67 -3.35 -22.46
C SER A 13 0.69 -2.65 -22.46
N PHE A 14 1.72 -3.44 -22.76
CA PHE A 14 3.08 -2.95 -22.99
C PHE A 14 3.55 -3.26 -24.41
N LYS A 15 2.61 -3.60 -25.29
CA LYS A 15 2.87 -4.01 -26.66
C LYS A 15 3.74 -2.97 -27.36
N ASN A 16 4.84 -3.43 -27.97
CA ASN A 16 5.81 -2.60 -28.70
C ASN A 16 6.53 -1.51 -27.88
N ARG A 17 6.32 -1.43 -26.56
CA ARG A 17 7.11 -0.55 -25.69
C ARG A 17 8.51 -1.12 -25.53
N VAL A 18 9.51 -0.25 -25.46
CA VAL A 18 10.90 -0.67 -25.20
C VAL A 18 11.23 -0.49 -23.72
N VAL A 19 11.65 -1.58 -23.09
CA VAL A 19 11.97 -1.64 -21.65
C VAL A 19 13.44 -1.99 -21.47
N ILE A 20 14.16 -1.17 -20.72
CA ILE A 20 15.51 -1.50 -20.25
C ILE A 20 15.42 -1.91 -18.79
N VAL A 21 15.91 -3.12 -18.46
CA VAL A 21 16.02 -3.59 -17.08
C VAL A 21 17.49 -3.84 -16.77
N THR A 22 18.03 -3.10 -15.79
CA THR A 22 19.40 -3.28 -15.32
C THR A 22 19.48 -4.36 -14.24
N GLY A 23 20.55 -5.17 -14.25
CA GLY A 23 20.70 -6.31 -13.32
C GLY A 23 19.62 -7.38 -13.51
N ALA A 24 19.31 -7.68 -14.78
CA ALA A 24 18.16 -8.50 -15.17
C ALA A 24 18.50 -9.98 -15.39
N GLY A 25 19.70 -10.43 -15.04
CA GLY A 25 20.13 -11.83 -15.19
C GLY A 25 19.56 -12.78 -14.13
N GLY A 26 18.83 -12.30 -13.13
CA GLY A 26 18.19 -13.10 -12.09
C GLY A 26 17.32 -12.27 -11.14
N GLY A 27 16.67 -12.93 -10.17
CA GLY A 27 15.84 -12.28 -9.14
C GLY A 27 14.76 -11.35 -9.72
N LEU A 28 14.55 -10.21 -9.04
CA LEU A 28 13.59 -9.17 -9.46
C LEU A 28 13.78 -8.70 -10.90
N GLY A 29 15.03 -8.44 -11.31
CA GLY A 29 15.32 -7.96 -12.67
C GLY A 29 14.88 -8.95 -13.75
N LYS A 30 15.10 -10.25 -13.53
CA LYS A 30 14.60 -11.30 -14.42
C LYS A 30 13.06 -11.31 -14.45
N ALA A 31 12.42 -11.25 -13.29
CA ALA A 31 10.96 -11.28 -13.17
C ALA A 31 10.29 -10.09 -13.90
N TYR A 32 10.88 -8.89 -13.82
CA TYR A 32 10.43 -7.75 -14.63
C TYR A 32 10.59 -8.04 -16.12
N ALA A 33 11.79 -8.47 -16.54
CA ALA A 33 12.09 -8.68 -17.95
C ALA A 33 11.15 -9.71 -18.60
N THR A 34 10.90 -10.83 -17.94
CA THR A 34 9.99 -11.87 -18.44
C THR A 34 8.54 -11.40 -18.46
N PHE A 35 8.09 -10.66 -17.44
CA PHE A 35 6.74 -10.10 -17.40
C PHE A 35 6.49 -9.07 -18.51
N PHE A 36 7.39 -8.08 -18.68
CA PHE A 36 7.19 -7.06 -19.72
C PHE A 36 7.19 -7.70 -21.10
N ALA A 37 8.07 -8.67 -21.35
CA ALA A 37 8.07 -9.41 -22.60
C ALA A 37 6.78 -10.21 -22.83
N SER A 38 6.23 -10.85 -21.79
CA SER A 38 4.96 -11.61 -21.89
C SER A 38 3.76 -10.69 -22.16
N ARG A 39 3.84 -9.40 -21.79
CA ARG A 39 2.87 -8.35 -22.14
C ARG A 39 3.21 -7.59 -23.43
N GLY A 40 4.05 -8.16 -24.29
CA GLY A 40 4.35 -7.69 -25.64
C GLY A 40 5.40 -6.58 -25.74
N ALA A 41 6.11 -6.29 -24.66
CA ALA A 41 7.22 -5.33 -24.68
C ALA A 41 8.47 -5.92 -25.34
N LYS A 42 9.34 -5.02 -25.81
CA LYS A 42 10.67 -5.33 -26.32
C LYS A 42 11.69 -5.04 -25.23
N VAL A 43 12.39 -6.06 -24.75
CA VAL A 43 13.15 -5.95 -23.50
C VAL A 43 14.65 -6.04 -23.72
N LEU A 44 15.40 -5.02 -23.30
CA LEU A 44 16.85 -5.11 -23.18
C LEU A 44 17.19 -5.60 -21.77
N VAL A 45 17.76 -6.80 -21.71
CA VAL A 45 18.19 -7.48 -20.48
C VAL A 45 19.66 -7.13 -20.24
N ASN A 46 19.93 -6.19 -19.34
CA ASN A 46 21.30 -5.83 -18.95
C ASN A 46 21.75 -6.64 -17.74
N ASP A 47 22.85 -7.38 -17.86
CA ASP A 47 23.54 -8.01 -16.73
C ASP A 47 25.03 -8.22 -17.01
N LEU A 48 25.88 -7.80 -16.08
CA LEU A 48 27.34 -7.91 -16.19
C LEU A 48 27.86 -9.34 -15.89
N GLY A 49 27.06 -10.15 -15.19
CA GLY A 49 27.50 -11.38 -14.53
C GLY A 49 27.40 -12.66 -15.37
N PRO A 50 28.19 -13.70 -15.01
CA PRO A 50 27.97 -15.05 -15.52
C PRO A 50 26.64 -15.63 -15.00
N ALA A 51 26.06 -16.57 -15.73
CA ALA A 51 24.88 -17.30 -15.29
C ALA A 51 25.18 -18.11 -14.00
N ALA A 52 24.18 -18.29 -13.14
CA ALA A 52 24.33 -19.15 -11.97
C ALA A 52 24.51 -20.61 -12.42
N GLY A 53 25.53 -21.30 -11.89
CA GLY A 53 25.79 -22.71 -12.19
C GLY A 53 26.52 -23.00 -13.52
N ASP A 54 26.59 -22.04 -14.45
CA ASP A 54 27.32 -22.18 -15.71
C ASP A 54 28.16 -20.94 -16.01
N LYS A 55 29.49 -21.04 -15.82
CA LYS A 55 30.44 -19.95 -16.09
C LYS A 55 30.65 -19.69 -17.58
N ASN A 56 30.20 -20.59 -18.46
CA ASN A 56 30.34 -20.46 -19.92
C ASN A 56 29.17 -19.70 -20.56
N LYS A 57 28.06 -19.48 -19.83
CA LYS A 57 26.92 -18.67 -20.27
C LYS A 57 26.83 -17.35 -19.50
N LYS A 58 26.38 -16.28 -20.15
CA LYS A 58 26.07 -15.00 -19.48
C LYS A 58 24.64 -15.03 -18.93
N ALA A 59 24.41 -14.38 -17.79
CA ALA A 59 23.09 -14.39 -17.15
C ALA A 59 22.02 -13.72 -18.03
N ALA A 60 22.37 -12.63 -18.72
CA ALA A 60 21.48 -11.95 -19.65
C ALA A 60 21.05 -12.86 -20.83
N ASP A 61 21.97 -13.66 -21.38
CA ASP A 61 21.66 -14.59 -22.48
C ASP A 61 20.60 -15.62 -22.09
N VAL A 62 20.71 -16.19 -20.88
CA VAL A 62 19.76 -17.19 -20.37
C VAL A 62 18.33 -16.61 -20.31
N VAL A 63 18.20 -15.38 -19.84
CA VAL A 63 16.88 -14.71 -19.74
C VAL A 63 16.35 -14.34 -21.13
N VAL A 64 17.21 -13.91 -22.06
CA VAL A 64 16.81 -13.62 -23.45
C VAL A 64 16.39 -14.90 -24.19
N GLU A 65 17.10 -16.02 -23.99
CA GLU A 65 16.73 -17.34 -24.51
C GLU A 65 15.33 -17.75 -24.01
N GLU A 66 15.06 -17.57 -22.71
CA GLU A 66 13.76 -17.86 -22.08
C GLU A 66 12.63 -17.00 -22.67
N ILE A 67 12.86 -15.68 -22.77
CA ILE A 67 11.88 -14.75 -23.37
C ILE A 67 11.59 -15.12 -24.83
N THR A 68 12.63 -15.37 -25.63
CA THR A 68 12.50 -15.69 -27.06
C THR A 68 11.77 -17.03 -27.26
N LYS A 69 12.07 -18.03 -26.42
CA LYS A 69 11.40 -19.34 -26.45
C LYS A 69 9.90 -19.22 -26.17
N ASN A 70 9.52 -18.27 -25.31
CA ASN A 70 8.11 -17.99 -24.98
C ASN A 70 7.45 -16.98 -25.95
N GLY A 71 8.08 -16.68 -27.09
CA GLY A 71 7.51 -15.83 -28.14
C GLY A 71 7.67 -14.32 -27.94
N GLY A 72 8.41 -13.89 -26.90
CA GLY A 72 8.72 -12.48 -26.67
C GLY A 72 9.94 -11.99 -27.46
N GLU A 73 10.17 -10.67 -27.46
CA GLU A 73 11.32 -10.03 -28.12
C GLU A 73 12.27 -9.43 -27.07
N ALA A 74 13.52 -9.92 -27.02
CA ALA A 74 14.54 -9.39 -26.13
C ALA A 74 15.95 -9.41 -26.73
N ILE A 75 16.84 -8.56 -26.20
CA ILE A 75 18.29 -8.58 -26.50
C ILE A 75 19.10 -8.49 -25.20
N ALA A 76 20.28 -9.11 -25.19
CA ALA A 76 21.20 -9.05 -24.07
C ALA A 76 22.13 -7.83 -24.17
N ASN A 77 22.49 -7.29 -23.00
CA ASN A 77 23.54 -6.29 -22.84
C ASN A 77 24.45 -6.68 -21.67
N TYR A 78 25.75 -6.45 -21.82
CA TYR A 78 26.78 -6.86 -20.85
C TYR A 78 27.59 -5.69 -20.28
N ASP A 79 27.23 -4.45 -20.63
CA ASP A 79 27.94 -3.28 -20.14
C ASP A 79 27.64 -3.06 -18.64
N SER A 80 28.57 -2.39 -17.95
CA SER A 80 28.27 -1.90 -16.61
C SER A 80 27.12 -0.89 -16.69
N ASN A 81 26.21 -0.89 -15.70
CA ASN A 81 25.17 0.14 -15.63
C ASN A 81 25.74 1.56 -15.44
N THR A 82 26.99 1.69 -14.99
CA THR A 82 27.74 2.97 -14.99
C THR A 82 28.04 3.50 -16.39
N GLU A 83 27.92 2.66 -17.42
CA GLU A 83 28.09 3.00 -18.84
C GLU A 83 26.72 3.14 -19.53
N GLY A 84 25.74 3.72 -18.84
CA GLY A 84 24.34 3.81 -19.30
C GLY A 84 24.15 4.34 -20.72
N ALA A 85 25.05 5.19 -21.23
CA ALA A 85 25.05 5.64 -22.62
C ALA A 85 25.16 4.48 -23.63
N LYS A 86 25.98 3.45 -23.36
CA LYS A 86 26.11 2.26 -24.22
C LYS A 86 24.83 1.41 -24.20
N ILE A 87 24.28 1.21 -23.01
CA ILE A 87 23.05 0.42 -22.78
C ILE A 87 21.88 1.06 -23.54
N VAL A 88 21.65 2.35 -23.33
CA VAL A 88 20.57 3.08 -24.00
C VAL A 88 20.82 3.14 -25.51
N LYS A 89 22.06 3.38 -25.95
CA LYS A 89 22.39 3.39 -27.38
C LYS A 89 22.02 2.06 -28.04
N GLN A 90 22.28 0.92 -27.41
CA GLN A 90 21.93 -0.38 -27.99
C GLN A 90 20.41 -0.53 -28.18
N ALA A 91 19.59 -0.10 -27.22
CA ALA A 91 18.13 -0.10 -27.37
C ALA A 91 17.66 0.83 -28.52
N ILE A 92 18.27 2.01 -28.63
CA ILE A 92 17.98 2.97 -29.70
C ILE A 92 18.41 2.45 -31.07
N ASP A 93 19.60 1.85 -31.19
CA ASP A 93 20.08 1.27 -32.45
C ASP A 93 19.17 0.12 -32.91
N LYS A 94 18.66 -0.69 -31.95
CA LYS A 94 17.84 -1.87 -32.24
C LYS A 94 16.37 -1.51 -32.55
N TRP A 95 15.77 -0.61 -31.78
CA TRP A 95 14.32 -0.36 -31.81
C TRP A 95 13.94 1.11 -32.03
N GLY A 96 14.91 2.02 -32.06
CA GLY A 96 14.69 3.45 -32.31
C GLY A 96 14.10 4.24 -31.13
N ARG A 97 13.87 3.60 -29.98
CA ARG A 97 13.18 4.20 -28.82
C ARG A 97 13.53 3.52 -27.50
N ILE A 98 13.19 4.18 -26.40
CA ILE A 98 13.11 3.64 -25.03
C ILE A 98 11.87 4.23 -24.38
N ASP A 99 11.08 3.42 -23.67
CA ASP A 99 9.84 3.86 -23.00
C ASP A 99 9.93 3.75 -21.47
N ILE A 100 10.53 2.66 -20.99
CA ILE A 100 10.57 2.31 -19.58
C ILE A 100 12.03 1.99 -19.19
N LEU A 101 12.50 2.59 -18.11
CA LEU A 101 13.79 2.29 -17.50
C LEU A 101 13.60 1.78 -16.08
N ILE A 102 14.06 0.56 -15.81
CA ILE A 102 14.04 -0.04 -14.48
C ILE A 102 15.48 -0.10 -13.96
N ASN A 103 15.80 0.81 -13.05
CA ASN A 103 17.07 0.89 -12.35
C ASN A 103 17.07 -0.08 -11.16
N ASN A 104 17.30 -1.37 -11.47
CA ASN A 104 17.27 -2.49 -10.53
C ASN A 104 18.67 -3.03 -10.19
N ALA A 105 19.69 -2.82 -11.03
CA ALA A 105 21.04 -3.34 -10.79
C ALA A 105 21.57 -2.96 -9.40
N GLY A 106 22.13 -3.95 -8.69
CA GLY A 106 22.58 -3.76 -7.32
C GLY A 106 23.61 -4.79 -6.86
N ILE A 107 24.40 -4.38 -5.88
CA ILE A 107 25.37 -5.22 -5.15
C ILE A 107 25.29 -4.95 -3.63
N LEU A 108 25.70 -5.91 -2.81
CA LEU A 108 25.97 -5.71 -1.37
C LEU A 108 27.46 -5.81 -1.05
N ARG A 109 27.88 -5.05 -0.05
CA ARG A 109 29.23 -5.08 0.55
C ARG A 109 29.08 -4.85 2.05
N ASP A 110 28.33 -5.74 2.68
CA ASP A 110 27.89 -5.59 4.07
C ASP A 110 29.08 -5.73 5.02
N LYS A 111 29.28 -4.66 5.80
CA LYS A 111 30.34 -4.50 6.80
C LYS A 111 29.85 -3.48 7.80
N SER A 112 30.08 -3.74 9.10
CA SER A 112 29.97 -2.68 10.10
C SER A 112 30.78 -1.46 9.66
N PHE A 113 30.30 -0.27 9.99
CA PHE A 113 30.91 0.99 9.60
C PHE A 113 32.39 1.06 10.01
N LYS A 114 32.75 0.48 11.16
CA LYS A 114 34.15 0.32 11.58
C LYS A 114 35.00 -0.45 10.55
N SER A 115 34.46 -1.52 9.98
CA SER A 115 35.20 -2.46 9.11
C SER A 115 35.09 -2.14 7.62
N MET A 116 34.14 -1.30 7.22
CA MET A 116 33.91 -0.96 5.82
C MET A 116 35.07 -0.15 5.22
N SER A 117 35.60 -0.62 4.09
CA SER A 117 36.63 0.09 3.33
C SER A 117 36.05 1.11 2.34
N ASP A 118 36.85 2.07 1.89
CA ASP A 118 36.48 3.00 0.82
C ASP A 118 36.06 2.26 -0.46
N LYS A 119 36.75 1.16 -0.79
CA LYS A 119 36.46 0.36 -1.98
C LYS A 119 35.07 -0.26 -1.93
N GLU A 120 34.65 -0.72 -0.76
CA GLU A 120 33.30 -1.27 -0.54
C GLU A 120 32.24 -0.16 -0.60
N TRP A 121 32.54 1.01 -0.05
CA TRP A 121 31.70 2.20 -0.17
C TRP A 121 31.52 2.62 -1.63
N ASP A 122 32.63 2.91 -2.33
CA ASP A 122 32.66 3.43 -3.69
C ASP A 122 31.99 2.46 -4.67
N ALA A 123 32.17 1.14 -4.49
CA ALA A 123 31.51 0.14 -5.34
C ALA A 123 29.98 0.17 -5.23
N VAL A 124 29.45 0.29 -4.01
CA VAL A 124 27.99 0.35 -3.79
C VAL A 124 27.41 1.64 -4.36
N GLN A 125 28.04 2.80 -4.13
CA GLN A 125 27.56 4.06 -4.70
C GLN A 125 27.63 4.08 -6.24
N ALA A 126 28.70 3.53 -6.81
CA ALA A 126 28.86 3.46 -8.26
C ALA A 126 27.74 2.66 -8.92
N VAL A 127 27.42 1.47 -8.43
CA VAL A 127 26.39 0.61 -9.03
C VAL A 127 24.99 1.17 -8.79
N HIS A 128 24.64 1.49 -7.55
CA HIS A 128 23.25 1.82 -7.23
C HIS A 128 22.88 3.25 -7.63
N VAL A 129 23.76 4.22 -7.38
CA VAL A 129 23.44 5.65 -7.54
C VAL A 129 23.95 6.18 -8.87
N TYR A 130 25.26 6.09 -9.11
CA TYR A 130 25.83 6.60 -10.36
C TYR A 130 25.33 5.82 -11.58
N GLY A 131 25.17 4.50 -11.48
CA GLY A 131 24.60 3.67 -12.55
C GLY A 131 23.16 4.08 -12.90
N SER A 132 22.33 4.34 -11.89
CA SER A 132 20.95 4.83 -12.10
C SER A 132 20.94 6.21 -12.76
N PHE A 133 21.83 7.11 -12.34
CA PHE A 133 22.05 8.40 -12.99
C PHE A 133 22.46 8.22 -14.45
N ALA A 134 23.49 7.42 -14.74
CA ALA A 134 24.05 7.25 -16.08
C ALA A 134 23.01 6.70 -17.06
N CYS A 135 22.22 5.70 -16.65
CA CYS A 135 21.13 5.14 -17.45
C CYS A 135 20.00 6.15 -17.66
N ALA A 136 19.52 6.80 -16.61
CA ALA A 136 18.42 7.77 -16.70
C ALA A 136 18.82 8.99 -17.53
N HIS A 137 20.03 9.51 -17.34
CA HIS A 137 20.56 10.65 -18.08
C HIS A 137 20.70 10.33 -19.57
N ALA A 138 21.15 9.12 -19.93
CA ALA A 138 21.23 8.68 -21.32
C ALA A 138 19.84 8.48 -21.97
N ALA A 139 18.84 8.02 -21.21
CA ALA A 139 17.47 7.84 -21.69
C ALA A 139 16.69 9.16 -21.83
N TRP A 140 17.03 10.15 -21.01
CA TRP A 140 16.27 11.40 -20.85
C TRP A 140 15.98 12.16 -22.14
N PRO A 141 16.94 12.35 -23.08
CA PRO A 141 16.68 13.06 -24.33
C PRO A 141 15.60 12.37 -25.18
N TYR A 142 15.55 11.04 -25.17
CA TYR A 142 14.56 10.26 -25.91
C TYR A 142 13.18 10.37 -25.29
N PHE A 143 13.09 10.22 -23.96
CA PHE A 143 11.84 10.42 -23.23
C PHE A 143 11.25 11.81 -23.47
N ARG A 144 12.08 12.86 -23.40
CA ARG A 144 11.65 14.24 -23.68
C ARG A 144 11.16 14.43 -25.11
N LYS A 145 11.90 13.89 -26.09
CA LYS A 145 11.57 14.01 -27.51
C LYS A 145 10.22 13.36 -27.83
N GLN A 146 9.95 12.19 -27.25
CA GLN A 146 8.72 11.43 -27.51
C GLN A 146 7.55 11.79 -26.58
N LYS A 147 7.78 12.67 -25.58
CA LYS A 147 6.80 13.05 -24.54
C LYS A 147 6.20 11.84 -23.80
N PHE A 148 7.05 10.88 -23.48
CA PHE A 148 6.69 9.72 -22.69
C PHE A 148 7.95 9.09 -22.09
N GLY A 149 7.93 8.81 -20.78
CA GLY A 149 8.92 7.99 -20.13
C GLY A 149 8.41 7.47 -18.78
N ARG A 150 8.86 6.30 -18.37
CA ARG A 150 8.57 5.75 -17.04
C ARG A 150 9.87 5.24 -16.42
N ILE A 151 10.16 5.67 -15.21
CA ILE A 151 11.39 5.32 -14.49
C ILE A 151 11.01 4.71 -13.14
N ILE A 152 11.60 3.56 -12.84
CA ILE A 152 11.53 2.94 -11.52
C ILE A 152 12.94 2.86 -10.97
N ASN A 153 13.15 3.47 -9.80
CA ASN A 153 14.37 3.32 -9.03
C ASN A 153 14.13 2.39 -7.85
N THR A 154 14.92 1.32 -7.75
CA THR A 154 14.78 0.33 -6.67
C THR A 154 15.50 0.80 -5.41
N SER A 155 14.73 1.27 -4.42
CA SER A 155 15.14 1.56 -3.04
C SER A 155 15.14 0.27 -2.19
N SER A 156 15.03 0.38 -0.86
CA SER A 156 14.82 -0.73 0.09
C SER A 156 14.45 -0.20 1.48
N ALA A 157 13.90 -1.05 2.34
CA ALA A 157 13.68 -0.73 3.76
C ALA A 157 14.96 -0.29 4.49
N ALA A 158 16.13 -0.90 4.16
CA ALA A 158 17.42 -0.44 4.68
C ALA A 158 17.75 1.00 4.29
N GLY A 159 17.32 1.45 3.10
CA GLY A 159 17.41 2.85 2.69
C GLY A 159 16.48 3.76 3.48
N LEU A 160 15.23 3.36 3.68
CA LEU A 160 14.20 4.17 4.33
C LEU A 160 14.47 4.37 5.83
N TYR A 161 14.99 3.33 6.50
CA TYR A 161 15.06 3.25 7.96
C TYR A 161 16.48 3.03 8.52
N GLY A 162 17.48 2.82 7.66
CA GLY A 162 18.82 2.40 8.08
C GLY A 162 18.90 0.93 8.52
N ASN A 163 20.05 0.28 8.30
CA ASN A 163 20.25 -1.11 8.71
C ASN A 163 21.70 -1.37 9.12
N PHE A 164 21.92 -2.09 10.23
CA PHE A 164 23.26 -2.34 10.76
C PHE A 164 24.17 -2.96 9.70
N GLY A 165 25.39 -2.42 9.53
CA GLY A 165 26.37 -2.94 8.59
C GLY A 165 26.14 -2.55 7.12
N GLN A 166 25.18 -1.65 6.86
CA GLN A 166 24.78 -1.26 5.51
C GLN A 166 24.85 0.26 5.28
N THR A 167 25.73 1.00 5.96
CA THR A 167 25.84 2.47 5.82
C THR A 167 25.98 2.95 4.37
N ASN A 168 26.75 2.25 3.53
CA ASN A 168 26.87 2.52 2.09
C ASN A 168 25.56 2.25 1.34
N TYR A 169 24.93 1.10 1.58
CA TYR A 169 23.71 0.67 0.91
C TYR A 169 22.50 1.51 1.31
N SER A 170 22.31 1.79 2.60
CA SER A 170 21.26 2.68 3.10
C SER A 170 21.36 4.09 2.50
N ALA A 171 22.58 4.63 2.41
CA ALA A 171 22.82 5.90 1.73
C ALA A 171 22.41 5.84 0.25
N ALA A 172 22.84 4.80 -0.46
CA ALA A 172 22.54 4.64 -1.88
C ALA A 172 21.03 4.55 -2.14
N LYS A 173 20.32 3.71 -1.37
CA LYS A 173 18.90 3.42 -1.57
C LYS A 173 18.01 4.61 -1.20
N LEU A 174 18.32 5.37 -0.15
CA LEU A 174 17.56 6.58 0.13
C LEU A 174 17.87 7.71 -0.87
N GLY A 175 19.10 7.80 -1.36
CA GLY A 175 19.45 8.70 -2.47
C GLY A 175 18.54 8.52 -3.69
N LEU A 176 18.24 7.27 -4.05
CA LEU A 176 17.35 6.94 -5.17
C LEU A 176 15.90 7.40 -4.98
N VAL A 177 15.42 7.54 -3.74
CA VAL A 177 14.09 8.09 -3.46
C VAL A 177 13.99 9.55 -3.90
N ALA A 178 14.94 10.36 -3.47
CA ALA A 178 14.98 11.78 -3.84
C ALA A 178 15.35 11.99 -5.32
N PHE A 179 16.13 11.07 -5.90
CA PHE A 179 16.37 11.04 -7.33
C PHE A 179 15.06 10.88 -8.11
N SER A 180 14.20 9.92 -7.73
CA SER A 180 12.88 9.74 -8.35
C SER A 180 11.99 10.97 -8.18
N LYS A 181 11.92 11.56 -6.98
CA LYS A 181 11.16 12.80 -6.74
C LYS A 181 11.59 13.93 -7.67
N THR A 182 12.90 14.18 -7.76
CA THR A 182 13.43 15.23 -8.63
C THR A 182 13.18 14.94 -10.11
N LEU A 183 13.43 13.71 -10.57
CA LEU A 183 13.11 13.32 -11.95
C LEU A 183 11.62 13.47 -12.26
N GLY A 184 10.75 13.13 -11.31
CA GLY A 184 9.31 13.31 -11.45
C GLY A 184 8.92 14.77 -11.67
N ILE A 185 9.47 15.68 -10.86
CA ILE A 185 9.26 17.14 -10.99
C ILE A 185 9.78 17.65 -12.34
N GLU A 186 10.99 17.27 -12.76
CA GLU A 186 11.56 17.73 -14.03
C GLU A 186 10.88 17.14 -15.26
N GLY A 187 10.37 15.92 -15.12
CA GLY A 187 9.78 15.09 -16.16
C GLY A 187 8.30 15.36 -16.42
N GLU A 188 7.58 15.95 -15.46
CA GLU A 188 6.12 16.12 -15.47
C GLU A 188 5.60 16.73 -16.79
N LYS A 189 6.19 17.86 -17.22
CA LYS A 189 5.81 18.55 -18.47
C LYS A 189 6.07 17.76 -19.75
N TYR A 190 6.84 16.67 -19.66
CA TYR A 190 7.17 15.77 -20.76
C TYR A 190 6.45 14.42 -20.63
N ASN A 191 5.54 14.25 -19.66
CA ASN A 191 4.92 12.96 -19.33
C ASN A 191 6.00 11.88 -19.06
N ILE A 192 7.03 12.28 -18.31
CA ILE A 192 8.04 11.38 -17.76
C ILE A 192 7.75 11.25 -16.27
N LEU A 193 7.35 10.06 -15.85
CA LEU A 193 7.02 9.78 -14.45
C LEU A 193 8.13 8.92 -13.85
N ALA A 194 8.56 9.24 -12.63
CA ALA A 194 9.61 8.52 -11.92
C ALA A 194 9.17 8.20 -10.50
N ASN A 195 9.16 6.92 -10.13
CA ASN A 195 8.75 6.45 -8.81
C ASN A 195 9.80 5.54 -8.20
N SER A 196 9.74 5.34 -6.89
CA SER A 196 10.62 4.43 -6.16
C SER A 196 9.83 3.29 -5.54
N ILE A 197 10.43 2.10 -5.52
CA ILE A 197 9.91 0.97 -4.76
C ILE A 197 10.94 0.53 -3.72
N ALA A 198 10.50 0.09 -2.56
CA ALA A 198 11.29 -0.54 -1.51
C ALA A 198 10.81 -2.00 -1.39
N PRO A 199 11.25 -2.89 -2.30
CA PRO A 199 10.74 -4.24 -2.37
C PRO A 199 11.37 -5.15 -1.31
N VAL A 200 10.59 -6.13 -0.86
CA VAL A 200 11.07 -7.31 -0.15
C VAL A 200 10.85 -8.53 -1.05
N ALA A 201 11.95 -9.14 -1.50
CA ALA A 201 11.92 -10.31 -2.36
C ALA A 201 13.15 -11.22 -2.15
N ALA A 202 12.97 -12.50 -2.45
CA ALA A 202 14.02 -13.49 -2.52
C ALA A 202 14.95 -13.18 -3.71
N SER A 203 16.25 -13.20 -3.42
CA SER A 203 17.31 -12.95 -4.37
C SER A 203 18.62 -13.51 -3.80
N LYS A 204 19.66 -13.61 -4.62
CA LYS A 204 21.03 -13.90 -4.15
C LYS A 204 21.49 -12.96 -3.02
N MET A 205 20.92 -11.76 -2.97
CA MET A 205 21.21 -10.76 -1.95
C MET A 205 20.57 -11.14 -0.61
N THR A 206 19.27 -11.44 -0.62
CA THR A 206 18.50 -11.75 0.58
C THR A 206 18.75 -13.17 1.11
N GLU A 207 19.17 -14.11 0.25
CA GLU A 207 19.66 -15.45 0.62
C GLU A 207 20.80 -15.43 1.65
N THR A 208 21.61 -14.36 1.69
CA THR A 208 22.72 -14.24 2.65
C THR A 208 22.30 -13.78 4.04
N VAL A 209 21.06 -13.32 4.19
CA VAL A 209 20.58 -12.65 5.41
C VAL A 209 19.23 -13.16 5.93
N MET A 210 18.47 -13.93 5.14
CA MET A 210 17.15 -14.47 5.50
C MET A 210 17.14 -16.01 5.50
N PRO A 211 16.35 -16.66 6.38
CA PRO A 211 16.17 -18.12 6.36
C PRO A 211 15.46 -18.62 5.08
N PRO A 212 15.74 -19.86 4.62
CA PRO A 212 15.10 -20.43 3.41
C PRO A 212 13.57 -20.42 3.42
N GLU A 213 12.96 -20.79 4.56
CA GLU A 213 11.50 -20.76 4.78
C GLU A 213 10.86 -19.39 4.47
N MET A 214 11.53 -18.31 4.86
CA MET A 214 11.05 -16.95 4.59
C MET A 214 11.18 -16.61 3.10
N LEU A 215 12.27 -17.05 2.46
CA LEU A 215 12.54 -16.78 1.04
C LEU A 215 11.56 -17.47 0.11
N GLU A 216 11.04 -18.65 0.48
CA GLU A 216 10.04 -19.39 -0.31
C GLU A 216 8.74 -18.57 -0.53
N ASN A 217 8.40 -17.72 0.44
CA ASN A 217 7.22 -16.86 0.41
C ASN A 217 7.51 -15.49 -0.25
N LEU A 218 8.77 -15.05 -0.33
CA LEU A 218 9.15 -13.74 -0.87
C LEU A 218 9.39 -13.77 -2.39
N LYS A 219 8.46 -14.32 -3.17
CA LYS A 219 8.63 -14.45 -4.62
C LYS A 219 8.80 -13.08 -5.31
N PRO A 220 9.82 -12.89 -6.19
CA PRO A 220 9.99 -11.66 -6.98
C PRO A 220 8.73 -11.23 -7.75
N GLU A 221 7.91 -12.19 -8.13
CA GLU A 221 6.64 -12.00 -8.85
C GLU A 221 5.66 -11.13 -8.07
N PHE A 222 5.71 -11.07 -6.74
CA PHE A 222 4.87 -10.17 -5.94
C PHE A 222 5.25 -8.69 -6.03
N VAL A 223 6.39 -8.35 -6.64
CA VAL A 223 6.80 -6.95 -6.84
C VAL A 223 6.44 -6.44 -8.23
N VAL A 224 6.35 -7.36 -9.20
CA VAL A 224 6.12 -7.07 -10.62
C VAL A 224 4.81 -6.29 -10.86
N PRO A 225 3.66 -6.62 -10.23
CA PRO A 225 2.38 -5.96 -10.48
C PRO A 225 2.41 -4.45 -10.25
N LEU A 226 3.00 -4.03 -9.13
CA LEU A 226 3.13 -2.62 -8.79
C LEU A 226 4.02 -1.89 -9.80
N VAL A 227 5.18 -2.47 -10.14
CA VAL A 227 6.11 -1.89 -11.14
C VAL A 227 5.44 -1.76 -12.50
N ALA A 228 4.70 -2.78 -12.93
CA ALA A 228 3.94 -2.75 -14.17
C ALA A 228 2.88 -1.64 -14.15
N TYR A 229 2.06 -1.55 -13.10
CA TYR A 229 1.06 -0.48 -12.99
C TYR A 229 1.70 0.92 -13.05
N LEU A 230 2.74 1.16 -12.25
CA LEU A 230 3.46 2.44 -12.19
C LEU A 230 4.11 2.83 -13.53
N THR A 231 4.45 1.87 -14.38
CA THR A 231 5.08 2.09 -15.69
C THR A 231 4.10 1.96 -16.86
N SER A 232 2.82 1.71 -16.59
CA SER A 232 1.79 1.63 -17.61
C SER A 232 1.45 3.01 -18.19
N ALA A 233 0.76 3.01 -19.32
CA ALA A 233 0.20 4.23 -19.90
C ALA A 233 -1.00 4.77 -19.09
N GLU A 234 -1.69 3.89 -18.34
CA GLU A 234 -2.81 4.24 -17.46
C GLU A 234 -2.35 5.03 -16.22
N ASN A 235 -1.10 4.85 -15.77
CA ASN A 235 -0.53 5.76 -14.79
C ASN A 235 -0.29 7.14 -15.42
N THR A 236 -1.16 8.09 -15.11
CA THR A 236 -1.08 9.49 -15.57
C THR A 236 -0.68 10.49 -14.49
N SER A 237 -0.65 10.09 -13.21
CA SER A 237 -0.51 11.01 -12.08
C SER A 237 0.47 10.56 -10.99
N VAL A 238 0.71 9.26 -10.82
CA VAL A 238 1.58 8.73 -9.76
C VAL A 238 3.03 9.01 -10.14
N ASN A 239 3.64 9.98 -9.45
CA ASN A 239 4.93 10.54 -9.82
C ASN A 239 5.68 11.07 -8.59
N GLY A 240 6.95 10.69 -8.43
CA GLY A 240 7.75 11.04 -7.26
C GLY A 240 7.36 10.27 -5.99
N GLU A 241 6.58 9.20 -6.14
CA GLU A 241 6.04 8.43 -5.02
C GLU A 241 6.95 7.26 -4.62
N VAL A 242 6.74 6.76 -3.40
CA VAL A 242 7.51 5.67 -2.79
C VAL A 242 6.56 4.59 -2.30
N PHE A 243 6.87 3.33 -2.58
CA PHE A 243 6.04 2.21 -2.17
C PHE A 243 6.86 1.08 -1.54
N GLU A 244 6.35 0.50 -0.47
CA GLU A 244 6.79 -0.81 0.03
C GLU A 244 5.93 -1.90 -0.60
N CYS A 245 6.58 -3.01 -0.97
CA CYS A 245 5.89 -4.15 -1.55
C CYS A 245 6.64 -5.46 -1.35
N GLY A 246 5.90 -6.55 -1.18
CA GLY A 246 6.45 -7.89 -1.05
C GLY A 246 5.38 -8.86 -0.57
N ALA A 247 5.51 -10.14 -0.93
CA ALA A 247 4.64 -11.21 -0.45
C ALA A 247 3.12 -11.01 -0.62
N GLY A 248 2.69 -10.14 -1.55
CA GLY A 248 1.27 -9.78 -1.74
C GLY A 248 0.83 -8.50 -1.03
N PHE A 249 1.66 -7.90 -0.16
CA PHE A 249 1.39 -6.61 0.48
C PHE A 249 1.94 -5.44 -0.35
N TYR A 250 1.18 -4.33 -0.40
CA TYR A 250 1.54 -3.10 -1.10
C TYR A 250 1.07 -1.88 -0.30
N ALA A 251 1.97 -0.92 -0.04
CA ALA A 251 1.63 0.32 0.66
C ALA A 251 2.46 1.50 0.14
N GLN A 252 1.87 2.69 0.12
CA GLN A 252 2.55 3.94 -0.18
C GLN A 252 3.22 4.51 1.07
N LEU A 253 4.35 5.19 0.89
CA LEU A 253 5.00 5.98 1.94
C LEU A 253 4.98 7.47 1.60
N ARG A 254 4.73 8.29 2.62
CA ARG A 254 4.89 9.75 2.56
C ARG A 254 5.68 10.27 3.75
N ARG A 255 6.16 11.52 3.62
CA ARG A 255 6.80 12.24 4.71
C ARG A 255 5.71 12.88 5.55
N GLU A 256 5.74 12.59 6.84
CA GLU A 256 4.96 13.27 7.86
C GLU A 256 5.89 14.19 8.63
N ARG A 257 5.48 15.44 8.82
CA ARG A 257 6.23 16.46 9.54
C ARG A 257 5.39 16.90 10.74
N SER A 258 5.99 16.96 11.92
CA SER A 258 5.33 17.54 13.09
C SER A 258 4.99 19.00 12.85
N HIS A 259 4.00 19.53 13.58
CA HIS A 259 3.77 20.98 13.57
C HIS A 259 5.01 21.76 14.05
N GLY A 260 5.79 21.12 14.94
CA GLY A 260 7.03 21.64 15.47
C GLY A 260 6.82 22.80 16.44
N HIS A 261 7.91 23.49 16.74
CA HIS A 261 7.91 24.63 17.66
C HIS A 261 8.50 25.87 17.00
N VAL A 262 7.87 27.02 17.27
CA VAL A 262 8.37 28.33 16.87
C VAL A 262 8.99 29.01 18.08
N PHE A 263 10.29 29.20 18.04
CA PHE A 263 11.09 29.96 18.98
C PHE A 263 11.09 31.45 18.63
N ARG A 264 11.19 32.30 19.66
CA ARG A 264 11.43 33.72 19.43
C ARG A 264 12.80 33.93 18.79
N ALA A 265 12.85 34.56 17.62
CA ALA A 265 14.07 34.70 16.83
C ALA A 265 15.00 35.82 17.34
N ASP A 266 15.49 35.68 18.57
CA ASP A 266 16.42 36.60 19.23
C ASP A 266 17.48 35.85 20.07
N ASP A 267 18.21 36.58 20.92
CA ASP A 267 19.28 36.02 21.76
C ASP A 267 18.79 35.00 22.81
N THR A 268 17.47 34.89 23.04
CA THR A 268 16.89 33.87 23.92
C THR A 268 16.72 32.53 23.20
N TYR A 269 16.86 32.47 21.87
CA TYR A 269 16.86 31.20 21.15
C TYR A 269 18.20 30.48 21.32
N THR A 270 18.25 29.62 22.32
CA THR A 270 19.45 28.92 22.79
C THR A 270 19.30 27.40 22.66
N PRO A 271 20.41 26.62 22.71
CA PRO A 271 20.36 25.18 22.85
C PRO A 271 19.54 24.71 24.06
N GLU A 272 19.57 25.47 25.17
CA GLU A 272 18.72 25.19 26.32
C GLU A 272 17.23 25.34 26.00
N ALA A 273 16.84 26.41 25.31
CA ALA A 273 15.46 26.56 24.87
C ALA A 273 14.99 25.43 23.96
N VAL A 274 15.87 24.95 23.08
CA VAL A 274 15.60 23.77 22.25
C VAL A 274 15.32 22.55 23.12
N ARG A 275 16.16 22.26 24.13
CA ARG A 275 15.95 21.14 25.07
C ARG A 275 14.56 21.18 25.69
N GLU A 276 14.14 22.35 26.19
CA GLU A 276 12.83 22.54 26.83
C GLU A 276 11.63 22.30 25.89
N LYS A 277 11.87 22.22 24.58
CA LYS A 277 10.84 22.07 23.54
C LYS A 277 11.02 20.83 22.67
N MET A 278 11.95 19.94 23.01
CA MET A 278 12.20 18.73 22.23
C MET A 278 10.97 17.81 22.17
N GLU A 279 10.23 17.66 23.26
CA GLU A 279 8.97 16.89 23.26
C GLU A 279 7.97 17.47 22.26
N THR A 280 7.75 18.80 22.26
CA THR A 280 6.87 19.47 21.29
C THR A 280 7.39 19.37 19.85
N ILE A 281 8.70 19.43 19.64
CA ILE A 281 9.28 19.28 18.30
C ILE A 281 9.04 17.87 17.74
N LEU A 282 9.08 16.85 18.61
CA LEU A 282 8.92 15.44 18.27
C LEU A 282 7.46 14.96 18.32
N ASP A 283 6.51 15.83 18.64
CA ASP A 283 5.09 15.52 18.69
C ASP A 283 4.47 15.50 17.29
N PHE A 284 3.99 14.33 16.86
CA PHE A 284 3.32 14.14 15.58
C PHE A 284 1.79 14.02 15.72
N ASP A 285 1.25 14.01 16.94
CA ASP A 285 -0.18 13.84 17.18
C ASP A 285 -0.93 15.18 17.00
N GLU A 286 -0.25 16.30 17.30
CA GLU A 286 -0.79 17.63 17.11
C GLU A 286 -0.52 18.19 15.70
N LYS A 287 -1.55 18.14 14.84
CA LYS A 287 -1.60 18.80 13.52
C LYS A 287 -0.39 18.49 12.61
N PRO A 288 -0.12 17.21 12.32
CA PRO A 288 0.94 16.85 11.39
C PRO A 288 0.68 17.42 9.99
N GLU A 289 1.76 17.67 9.26
CA GLU A 289 1.77 18.20 7.90
C GLU A 289 2.40 17.18 6.93
N TYR A 290 1.97 17.20 5.67
CA TYR A 290 2.40 16.23 4.64
C TYR A 290 2.97 16.91 3.38
N PRO A 291 4.02 17.76 3.52
CA PRO A 291 4.59 18.48 2.39
C PRO A 291 5.10 17.53 1.30
N GLN A 292 4.84 17.89 0.05
CA GLN A 292 5.30 17.14 -1.13
C GLN A 292 6.37 17.90 -1.91
N ARG A 293 6.44 19.23 -1.74
CA ARG A 293 7.40 20.13 -2.39
C ARG A 293 8.01 21.07 -1.37
N ILE A 294 9.21 21.56 -1.68
CA ILE A 294 9.89 22.58 -0.86
C ILE A 294 9.10 23.89 -0.74
N THR A 295 8.17 24.14 -1.66
CA THR A 295 7.32 25.34 -1.71
C THR A 295 6.05 25.22 -0.87
N ASP A 296 5.73 24.03 -0.34
CA ASP A 296 4.50 23.82 0.43
C ASP A 296 4.58 24.42 1.84
N THR A 297 5.79 24.80 2.27
CA THR A 297 6.02 25.40 3.60
C THR A 297 6.06 26.92 3.50
N ASP A 298 5.16 27.58 4.23
CA ASP A 298 5.15 29.04 4.35
C ASP A 298 6.15 29.51 5.41
N TYR A 299 7.42 29.57 5.01
CA TYR A 299 8.49 30.03 5.89
C TYR A 299 8.36 31.49 6.32
N LEU A 300 7.65 32.34 5.57
CA LEU A 300 7.47 33.75 5.92
C LEU A 300 6.53 33.88 7.11
N THR A 301 5.39 33.18 7.09
CA THR A 301 4.46 33.14 8.23
C THR A 301 5.15 32.56 9.48
N LEU A 302 6.00 31.53 9.33
CA LEU A 302 6.78 31.00 10.46
C LEU A 302 7.74 32.02 11.05
N LEU A 303 8.42 32.80 10.20
CA LEU A 303 9.32 33.86 10.63
C LEU A 303 8.58 35.00 11.34
N GLU A 304 7.43 35.43 10.83
CA GLU A 304 6.58 36.45 11.48
C GLU A 304 6.08 35.98 12.87
N ARG A 305 5.69 34.71 12.97
CA ARG A 305 5.37 34.07 14.25
C ARG A 305 6.57 34.06 15.19
N ALA A 306 7.77 33.77 14.68
CA ALA A 306 9.01 33.79 15.47
C ALA A 306 9.36 35.19 15.98
N GLN A 307 9.11 36.24 15.20
CA GLN A 307 9.35 37.62 15.63
C GLN A 307 8.39 38.09 16.73
N SER A 308 7.19 37.51 16.78
CA SER A 308 6.12 37.88 17.72
C SER A 308 5.95 36.88 18.88
N ALA A 309 6.72 35.79 18.89
CA ALA A 309 6.67 34.76 19.92
C ALA A 309 7.09 35.30 21.31
N PRO A 310 6.61 34.69 22.41
CA PRO A 310 7.06 35.02 23.77
C PRO A 310 8.53 34.63 23.99
N GLU A 311 9.11 35.09 25.09
CA GLU A 311 10.47 34.72 25.48
C GLU A 311 10.67 33.22 25.58
N ASN A 312 11.79 32.73 25.03
CA ASN A 312 12.09 31.31 25.03
C ASN A 312 12.48 30.85 26.45
N ALA A 313 11.74 29.90 27.01
CA ALA A 313 12.08 29.28 28.29
C ALA A 313 13.45 28.56 28.20
N GLN A 314 14.28 28.70 29.22
CA GLN A 314 15.66 28.19 29.23
C GLN A 314 15.85 26.93 30.08
N GLY A 315 14.87 26.59 30.93
CA GLY A 315 15.06 25.59 31.99
C GLY A 315 16.16 25.98 33.00
N ASP A 316 16.44 25.05 33.92
CA ASP A 316 17.35 25.29 35.04
C ASP A 316 18.80 24.85 34.75
N GLU A 317 18.99 23.85 33.88
CA GLU A 317 20.31 23.30 33.58
C GLU A 317 20.96 23.98 32.37
N LYS A 318 22.23 24.38 32.52
CA LYS A 318 23.02 24.99 31.44
C LYS A 318 23.72 23.94 30.60
N ILE A 319 23.71 24.14 29.28
CA ILE A 319 24.52 23.35 28.35
C ILE A 319 25.95 23.91 28.36
N SER A 320 26.95 23.04 28.38
CA SER A 320 28.36 23.42 28.30
C SER A 320 29.14 22.41 27.48
N TYR A 321 30.14 22.92 26.76
CA TYR A 321 31.09 22.15 25.97
C TYR A 321 32.52 22.24 26.50
N GLU A 322 32.71 22.69 27.75
CA GLU A 322 34.07 22.81 28.31
C GLU A 322 34.81 21.47 28.25
N GLY A 323 36.04 21.51 27.74
CA GLY A 323 36.86 20.32 27.51
C GLY A 323 36.44 19.46 26.30
N GLN A 324 35.34 19.77 25.63
CA GLN A 324 34.91 19.07 24.42
C GLN A 324 35.46 19.73 23.16
N THR A 325 35.66 18.92 22.11
CA THR A 325 36.21 19.37 20.83
C THR A 325 35.18 19.10 19.73
N VAL A 326 34.87 20.13 18.95
CA VAL A 326 33.82 20.15 17.94
C VAL A 326 34.44 20.44 16.59
N LEU A 327 34.32 19.51 15.64
CA LEU A 327 34.75 19.69 14.26
C LEU A 327 33.55 20.07 13.39
N ILE A 328 33.66 21.17 12.64
CA ILE A 328 32.59 21.66 11.77
C ILE A 328 33.16 21.88 10.37
N THR A 329 32.57 21.23 9.37
CA THR A 329 33.01 21.32 7.97
C THR A 329 32.24 22.39 7.19
N GLY A 330 32.92 23.05 6.25
CA GLY A 330 32.37 24.21 5.54
C GLY A 330 32.03 25.37 6.47
N ALA A 331 32.89 25.60 7.47
CA ALA A 331 32.68 26.54 8.56
C ALA A 331 33.29 27.92 8.34
N GLY A 332 33.88 28.20 7.17
CA GLY A 332 34.46 29.50 6.86
C GLY A 332 33.42 30.62 6.63
N ALA A 333 32.14 30.29 6.43
CA ALA A 333 31.06 31.24 6.23
C ALA A 333 29.67 30.64 6.55
N GLY A 334 28.62 31.46 6.48
CA GLY A 334 27.21 31.03 6.52
C GLY A 334 26.85 30.18 7.74
N LEU A 335 26.10 29.10 7.51
CA LEU A 335 25.65 28.14 8.54
C LEU A 335 26.81 27.57 9.36
N GLY A 336 27.85 27.06 8.70
CA GLY A 336 28.97 26.45 9.41
C GLY A 336 29.72 27.44 10.32
N ARG A 337 29.85 28.71 9.89
CA ARG A 337 30.39 29.77 10.75
C ARG A 337 29.49 30.00 11.98
N ALA A 338 28.18 30.14 11.79
CA ALA A 338 27.24 30.38 12.89
C ALA A 338 27.26 29.23 13.90
N TYR A 339 27.35 27.98 13.43
CA TYR A 339 27.55 26.82 14.28
C TYR A 339 28.87 26.94 15.07
N ALA A 340 29.99 27.20 14.39
CA ALA A 340 31.30 27.32 15.01
C ALA A 340 31.35 28.40 16.09
N TYR A 341 30.76 29.56 15.81
CA TYR A 341 30.67 30.64 16.77
C TYR A 341 29.85 30.26 18.00
N LEU A 342 28.67 29.63 17.82
CA LEU A 342 27.82 29.21 18.94
C LEU A 342 28.50 28.14 19.82
N PHE A 343 29.10 27.10 19.23
CA PHE A 343 29.84 26.10 20.01
C PHE A 343 31.01 26.74 20.79
N GLY A 344 31.74 27.67 20.17
CA GLY A 344 32.81 28.42 20.83
C GLY A 344 32.33 29.25 22.01
N LYS A 345 31.17 29.92 21.87
CA LYS A 345 30.51 30.68 22.95
C LYS A 345 30.13 29.79 24.14
N TYR A 346 29.83 28.51 23.89
CA TYR A 346 29.48 27.54 24.92
C TYR A 346 30.70 26.75 25.49
N GLY A 347 31.93 27.16 25.17
CA GLY A 347 33.16 26.64 25.77
C GLY A 347 33.85 25.51 24.99
N ALA A 348 33.38 25.18 23.78
CA ALA A 348 34.01 24.14 22.97
C ALA A 348 35.40 24.56 22.46
N ASN A 349 36.29 23.58 22.28
CA ASN A 349 37.42 23.70 21.37
C ASN A 349 36.91 23.50 19.93
N VAL A 350 36.88 24.55 19.12
CA VAL A 350 36.25 24.51 17.79
C VAL A 350 37.29 24.31 16.69
N VAL A 351 37.08 23.31 15.85
CA VAL A 351 37.90 23.06 14.66
C VAL A 351 37.09 23.49 13.43
N VAL A 352 37.56 24.54 12.78
CA VAL A 352 36.92 25.18 11.63
C VAL A 352 37.53 24.61 10.36
N ASN A 353 36.82 23.71 9.68
CA ASN A 353 37.23 23.23 8.37
C ASN A 353 36.62 24.08 7.24
N ASP A 354 37.45 24.45 6.28
CA ASP A 354 37.03 25.05 5.01
C ASP A 354 38.09 24.78 3.92
N MET A 355 37.69 24.89 2.65
CA MET A 355 38.63 24.86 1.52
C MET A 355 39.48 26.14 1.46
N SER A 356 38.94 27.27 1.93
CA SER A 356 39.60 28.56 1.96
C SER A 356 40.31 28.76 3.30
N GLU A 357 41.64 28.73 3.28
CA GLU A 357 42.48 29.05 4.44
C GLU A 357 42.13 30.41 5.05
N LYS A 358 41.92 31.41 4.19
CA LYS A 358 41.55 32.76 4.63
C LYS A 358 40.20 32.76 5.36
N ALA A 359 39.20 32.04 4.85
CA ALA A 359 37.88 32.00 5.47
C ALA A 359 37.91 31.23 6.79
N ALA A 360 38.57 30.07 6.83
CA ALA A 360 38.71 29.29 8.07
C ALA A 360 39.40 30.11 9.18
N ASN A 361 40.53 30.75 8.86
CA ASN A 361 41.26 31.56 9.85
C ASN A 361 40.47 32.78 10.31
N ALA A 362 39.69 33.43 9.45
CA ALA A 362 38.85 34.55 9.84
C ALA A 362 37.82 34.15 10.94
N VAL A 363 37.21 32.97 10.81
CA VAL A 363 36.27 32.45 11.81
C VAL A 363 37.00 32.01 13.08
N VAL A 364 38.19 31.42 12.97
CA VAL A 364 39.05 31.10 14.12
C VAL A 364 39.39 32.35 14.94
N ASP A 365 39.81 33.42 14.27
CA ASP A 365 40.15 34.69 14.91
C ASP A 365 38.93 35.33 15.57
N GLU A 366 37.76 35.22 14.93
CA GLU A 366 36.51 35.67 15.51
C GLU A 366 36.19 34.96 16.82
N ILE A 367 36.25 33.63 16.85
CA ILE A 367 36.00 32.83 18.06
C ILE A 367 37.00 33.17 19.15
N LYS A 368 38.30 33.29 18.81
CA LYS A 368 39.35 33.69 19.76
C LYS A 368 39.11 35.08 20.34
N LYS A 369 38.68 36.04 19.52
CA LYS A 369 38.36 37.41 19.95
C LYS A 369 37.16 37.43 20.90
N ALA A 370 36.21 36.51 20.73
CA ALA A 370 35.10 36.30 21.66
C ALA A 370 35.47 35.51 22.92
N GLY A 371 36.75 35.12 23.09
CA GLY A 371 37.27 34.40 24.27
C GLY A 371 37.22 32.87 24.15
N GLY A 372 36.79 32.32 23.01
CA GLY A 372 36.76 30.88 22.75
C GLY A 372 38.09 30.30 22.26
N LYS A 373 38.14 28.97 22.12
CA LYS A 373 39.31 28.24 21.60
C LYS A 373 38.97 27.72 20.20
N ALA A 374 39.81 28.03 19.21
CA ALA A 374 39.60 27.55 17.85
C ALA A 374 40.89 27.30 17.06
N ALA A 375 40.83 26.36 16.12
CA ALA A 375 41.90 26.02 15.17
C ALA A 375 41.33 25.77 13.77
N ALA A 376 42.12 26.07 12.74
CA ALA A 376 41.72 25.84 11.36
C ALA A 376 42.13 24.44 10.89
N ALA A 377 41.29 23.79 10.09
CA ALA A 377 41.57 22.55 9.40
C ALA A 377 41.31 22.74 7.89
N VAL A 378 42.29 23.30 7.18
CA VAL A 378 42.14 23.66 5.76
C VAL A 378 42.27 22.43 4.88
N GLY A 379 41.27 22.21 4.01
CA GLY A 379 41.32 21.13 3.03
C GLY A 379 39.96 20.55 2.68
N SER A 380 39.97 19.61 1.74
CA SER A 380 38.76 18.91 1.28
C SER A 380 38.27 17.95 2.35
N VAL A 381 36.94 17.90 2.51
CA VAL A 381 36.26 16.90 3.36
C VAL A 381 36.45 15.46 2.84
N GLU A 382 36.87 15.28 1.60
CA GLU A 382 37.25 13.97 1.07
C GLU A 382 38.52 13.41 1.73
N ASP A 383 39.39 14.28 2.26
CA ASP A 383 40.57 13.95 3.06
C ASP A 383 40.22 13.91 4.57
N GLY A 384 39.13 13.22 4.91
CA GLY A 384 38.56 13.27 6.26
C GLY A 384 39.53 12.83 7.37
N ASP A 385 40.48 11.95 7.07
CA ASP A 385 41.57 11.55 7.96
C ASP A 385 42.47 12.74 8.34
N LYS A 386 42.84 13.59 7.37
CA LYS A 386 43.65 14.79 7.62
C LYS A 386 42.88 15.82 8.42
N ILE A 387 41.59 16.00 8.11
CA ILE A 387 40.73 16.97 8.81
C ILE A 387 40.52 16.55 10.27
N VAL A 388 40.23 15.27 10.53
CA VAL A 388 40.10 14.75 11.90
C VAL A 388 41.44 14.78 12.63
N LYS A 389 42.55 14.45 11.95
CA LYS A 389 43.89 14.57 12.54
C LYS A 389 44.20 16.01 12.97
N ALA A 390 43.81 17.01 12.19
CA ALA A 390 44.00 18.42 12.58
C ALA A 390 43.27 18.76 13.89
N ALA A 391 42.10 18.17 14.14
CA ALA A 391 41.39 18.32 15.42
C ALA A 391 42.19 17.72 16.59
N LEU A 392 42.71 16.50 16.40
CA LEU A 392 43.52 15.81 17.40
C LEU A 392 44.86 16.53 17.66
N ASP A 393 45.52 17.02 16.62
CA ASP A 393 46.77 17.76 16.74
C ASP A 393 46.57 19.09 17.51
N ALA A 394 45.43 19.76 17.29
CA ALA A 394 45.13 21.05 17.91
C ALA A 394 44.67 20.92 19.38
N PHE A 395 43.84 19.92 19.69
CA PHE A 395 43.12 19.86 20.98
C PHE A 395 43.14 18.50 21.66
N GLY A 396 43.80 17.49 21.08
CA GLY A 396 44.00 16.17 21.68
C GLY A 396 42.76 15.28 21.77
N SER A 397 41.60 15.73 21.30
CA SER A 397 40.33 15.01 21.42
C SER A 397 39.34 15.38 20.31
N LEU A 398 38.29 14.59 20.14
CA LEU A 398 37.16 14.89 19.26
C LEU A 398 35.89 14.32 19.88
N HIS A 399 34.83 15.12 19.97
CA HIS A 399 33.59 14.76 20.66
C HIS A 399 32.36 14.94 19.77
N VAL A 400 32.36 15.97 18.94
CA VAL A 400 31.24 16.33 18.05
C VAL A 400 31.76 16.54 16.64
N VAL A 401 31.02 16.03 15.66
CA VAL A 401 31.22 16.32 14.23
C VAL A 401 29.94 16.91 13.66
N VAL A 402 30.06 18.07 13.02
CA VAL A 402 29.00 18.71 12.23
C VAL A 402 29.41 18.71 10.76
N ASN A 403 28.83 17.81 9.97
CA ASN A 403 29.09 17.69 8.54
C ASN A 403 28.20 18.65 7.75
N ASN A 404 28.70 19.86 7.50
CA ASN A 404 27.97 20.95 6.86
C ASN A 404 28.54 21.37 5.49
N ALA A 405 29.76 20.95 5.14
CA ALA A 405 30.39 21.29 3.86
C ALA A 405 29.48 20.99 2.65
N GLY A 406 29.50 21.89 1.65
CA GLY A 406 28.61 21.78 0.51
C GLY A 406 28.95 22.69 -0.66
N VAL A 407 28.46 22.30 -1.83
CA VAL A 407 28.59 23.02 -3.10
C VAL A 407 27.33 22.82 -3.96
N LEU A 408 27.02 23.78 -4.82
CA LEU A 408 25.90 23.66 -5.77
C LEU A 408 26.41 23.59 -7.22
N ARG A 409 25.74 22.77 -8.02
CA ARG A 409 25.87 22.69 -9.49
C ARG A 409 24.47 22.50 -10.07
N ASP A 410 23.63 23.50 -9.85
CA ASP A 410 22.23 23.48 -10.20
C ASP A 410 22.07 23.61 -11.72
N LYS A 411 21.51 22.57 -12.33
CA LYS A 411 21.21 22.47 -13.76
C LYS A 411 20.03 21.53 -13.93
N SER A 412 19.14 21.82 -14.88
CA SER A 412 18.14 20.83 -15.31
C SER A 412 18.82 19.48 -15.55
N PHE A 413 18.16 18.37 -15.24
CA PHE A 413 18.71 17.03 -15.37
C PHE A 413 19.30 16.77 -16.77
N ALA A 414 18.68 17.31 -17.82
CA ALA A 414 19.17 17.20 -19.20
C ALA A 414 20.49 17.94 -19.49
N GLY A 415 20.85 18.93 -18.67
CA GLY A 415 22.04 19.77 -18.83
C GLY A 415 23.11 19.49 -17.78
N ALA A 416 22.84 18.61 -16.81
CA ALA A 416 23.82 18.20 -15.82
C ALA A 416 24.87 17.29 -16.46
N THR A 417 26.15 17.51 -16.15
CA THR A 417 27.25 16.64 -16.61
C THR A 417 27.61 15.59 -15.56
N ALA A 418 28.39 14.58 -15.94
CA ALA A 418 28.91 13.62 -14.98
C ALA A 418 29.85 14.29 -13.97
N GLU A 419 30.59 15.32 -14.39
CA GLU A 419 31.44 16.13 -13.53
C GLU A 419 30.63 16.94 -12.50
N ASP A 420 29.52 17.55 -12.93
CA ASP A 420 28.59 18.25 -12.03
C ASP A 420 27.98 17.28 -11.00
N TRP A 421 27.62 16.06 -11.43
CA TRP A 421 27.12 15.02 -10.55
C TRP A 421 28.16 14.60 -9.51
N ASN A 422 29.34 14.20 -9.99
CA ASN A 422 30.41 13.67 -9.14
C ASN A 422 30.90 14.70 -8.13
N LEU A 423 31.06 15.97 -8.51
CA LEU A 423 31.50 17.01 -7.58
C LEU A 423 30.52 17.17 -6.41
N VAL A 424 29.23 17.35 -6.71
CA VAL A 424 28.19 17.53 -5.67
C VAL A 424 28.12 16.28 -4.80
N TYR A 425 28.08 15.10 -5.41
CA TYR A 425 27.98 13.84 -4.67
C TYR A 425 29.20 13.58 -3.77
N ASN A 426 30.41 13.87 -4.26
CA ASN A 426 31.65 13.68 -3.52
C ASN A 426 31.77 14.64 -2.34
N VAL A 427 31.51 15.94 -2.53
CA VAL A 427 31.60 16.91 -1.44
C VAL A 427 30.57 16.60 -0.36
N HIS A 428 29.31 16.37 -0.76
CA HIS A 428 28.23 16.20 0.20
C HIS A 428 28.25 14.83 0.87
N LEU A 429 28.08 13.76 0.09
CA LEU A 429 27.92 12.43 0.67
C LEU A 429 29.29 11.81 1.01
N ARG A 430 30.20 11.76 0.03
CA ARG A 430 31.49 11.08 0.23
C ARG A 430 32.34 11.79 1.27
N GLY A 431 32.34 13.12 1.30
CA GLY A 431 32.99 13.93 2.33
C GLY A 431 32.42 13.66 3.73
N THR A 432 31.09 13.65 3.88
CA THR A 432 30.42 13.29 5.14
C THR A 432 30.82 11.89 5.60
N TYR A 433 30.82 10.91 4.70
CA TYR A 433 31.32 9.55 4.97
C TYR A 433 32.77 9.56 5.47
N LYS A 434 33.66 10.28 4.78
CA LYS A 434 35.09 10.34 5.08
C LYS A 434 35.39 10.92 6.46
N ILE A 435 34.72 12.01 6.82
CA ILE A 435 34.87 12.63 8.14
C ILE A 435 34.36 11.68 9.22
N CYS A 436 33.15 11.13 9.06
CA CYS A 436 32.60 10.17 10.01
C CYS A 436 33.48 8.93 10.14
N LYS A 437 34.05 8.42 9.03
CA LYS A 437 34.92 7.24 9.01
C LYS A 437 36.19 7.48 9.83
N ALA A 438 36.78 8.67 9.73
CA ALA A 438 37.95 9.06 10.50
C ALA A 438 37.63 9.33 11.98
N ALA A 439 36.45 9.89 12.29
CA ALA A 439 36.01 10.15 13.66
C ALA A 439 35.57 8.89 14.41
N TRP A 440 35.06 7.88 13.71
CA TRP A 440 34.41 6.71 14.31
C TRP A 440 35.27 5.94 15.31
N PRO A 441 36.56 5.60 15.02
CA PRO A 441 37.40 4.90 15.99
C PRO A 441 37.53 5.64 17.32
N ILE A 442 37.68 6.98 17.27
CA ILE A 442 37.79 7.85 18.45
C ILE A 442 36.52 7.76 19.28
N PHE A 443 35.37 7.96 18.64
CA PHE A 443 34.06 7.90 19.30
C PHE A 443 33.77 6.54 19.94
N THR A 444 34.12 5.44 19.24
CA THR A 444 33.92 4.09 19.77
C THR A 444 34.83 3.77 20.95
N GLU A 445 36.06 4.28 20.95
CA GLU A 445 37.02 4.08 22.04
C GLU A 445 36.60 4.84 23.30
N GLN A 446 36.22 6.10 23.16
CA GLN A 446 35.81 6.94 24.29
C GLN A 446 34.37 6.71 24.75
N LYS A 447 33.59 5.91 24.00
CA LYS A 447 32.14 5.65 24.24
C LYS A 447 31.32 6.93 24.35
N TYR A 448 31.62 7.87 23.46
CA TYR A 448 30.88 9.12 23.33
C TYR A 448 31.11 9.69 21.94
N GLY A 449 30.04 10.12 21.27
CA GLY A 449 30.12 10.88 20.04
C GLY A 449 28.78 11.53 19.70
N ARG A 450 28.83 12.71 19.07
CA ARG A 450 27.64 13.36 18.50
C ARG A 450 27.92 13.72 17.05
N ILE A 451 27.07 13.23 16.15
CA ILE A 451 27.19 13.44 14.71
C ILE A 451 25.94 14.19 14.24
N ILE A 452 26.15 15.35 13.63
CA ILE A 452 25.09 16.14 13.01
C ILE A 452 25.42 16.27 11.54
N ASN A 453 24.59 15.67 10.70
CA ASN A 453 24.76 15.71 9.26
C ASN A 453 23.73 16.64 8.61
N THR A 454 24.18 17.44 7.65
CA THR A 454 23.30 18.39 6.95
C THR A 454 22.68 17.76 5.70
N THR A 455 21.39 17.42 5.76
CA THR A 455 20.56 17.14 4.57
C THR A 455 19.98 18.46 4.00
N SER A 456 18.79 18.44 3.40
CA SER A 456 18.05 19.60 2.91
C SER A 456 16.59 19.20 2.64
N ALA A 457 15.65 20.15 2.70
CA ALA A 457 14.29 19.96 2.17
C ALA A 457 14.30 19.46 0.71
N VAL A 458 15.28 19.89 -0.10
CA VAL A 458 15.48 19.37 -1.48
C VAL A 458 15.84 17.88 -1.50
N GLY A 459 16.54 17.38 -0.48
CA GLY A 459 16.82 15.94 -0.32
C GLY A 459 15.64 15.14 0.21
N ILE A 460 14.63 15.80 0.80
CA ILE A 460 13.42 15.16 1.32
C ILE A 460 12.33 15.12 0.24
N TYR A 461 12.09 16.25 -0.44
CA TYR A 461 10.96 16.48 -1.34
C TYR A 461 11.34 16.52 -2.84
N GLY A 462 12.64 16.64 -3.17
CA GLY A 462 13.09 16.88 -4.53
C GLY A 462 12.93 18.35 -4.96
N ASN A 463 13.67 18.75 -5.99
CA ASN A 463 13.52 20.09 -6.60
C ASN A 463 14.03 20.11 -8.04
N PHE A 464 13.36 20.88 -8.90
CA PHE A 464 13.76 21.03 -10.30
C PHE A 464 15.22 21.53 -10.42
N GLY A 465 16.02 20.87 -11.26
CA GLY A 465 17.38 21.30 -11.56
C GLY A 465 18.42 20.94 -10.50
N GLN A 466 18.05 20.11 -9.51
CA GLN A 466 18.91 19.75 -8.39
C GLN A 466 19.00 18.23 -8.20
N ALA A 467 18.93 17.44 -9.27
CA ALA A 467 18.94 15.97 -9.18
C ALA A 467 20.17 15.42 -8.44
N ASN A 468 21.36 15.96 -8.72
CA ASN A 468 22.62 15.62 -8.02
C ASN A 468 22.56 15.97 -6.52
N TYR A 469 22.17 17.21 -6.20
CA TYR A 469 22.12 17.72 -4.83
C TYR A 469 21.04 17.02 -3.99
N SER A 470 19.83 16.89 -4.53
CA SER A 470 18.71 16.16 -3.93
C SER A 470 19.10 14.72 -3.59
N THR A 471 19.71 14.01 -4.55
CA THR A 471 20.19 12.63 -4.34
C THR A 471 21.25 12.55 -3.24
N ALA A 472 22.25 13.43 -3.26
CA ALA A 472 23.33 13.43 -2.26
C ALA A 472 22.81 13.76 -0.85
N LYS A 473 21.92 14.75 -0.73
CA LYS A 473 21.32 15.16 0.55
C LYS A 473 20.42 14.08 1.13
N SER A 474 19.65 13.38 0.30
CA SER A 474 18.85 12.24 0.77
C SER A 474 19.72 11.04 1.17
N ALA A 475 20.80 10.79 0.43
CA ALA A 475 21.75 9.75 0.77
C ALA A 475 22.42 9.96 2.14
N ILE A 476 22.67 11.23 2.51
CA ILE A 476 23.17 11.58 3.85
C ILE A 476 22.19 11.12 4.93
N LEU A 477 20.88 11.25 4.72
CA LEU A 477 19.89 10.81 5.70
C LEU A 477 19.94 9.28 5.92
N GLY A 478 19.99 8.48 4.85
CA GLY A 478 20.07 7.02 4.95
C GLY A 478 21.39 6.54 5.56
N PHE A 479 22.48 7.28 5.28
CA PHE A 479 23.77 7.10 5.95
C PHE A 479 23.68 7.35 7.46
N THR A 480 23.12 8.50 7.86
CA THR A 480 22.97 8.91 9.27
C THR A 480 22.12 7.92 10.06
N GLN A 481 21.00 7.46 9.49
CA GLN A 481 20.12 6.51 10.15
C GLN A 481 20.84 5.21 10.51
N THR A 482 21.72 4.74 9.62
CA THR A 482 22.52 3.54 9.91
C THR A 482 23.63 3.82 10.92
N LEU A 483 24.29 4.98 10.86
CA LEU A 483 25.26 5.37 11.89
C LEU A 483 24.63 5.43 13.28
N ALA A 484 23.40 5.93 13.39
CA ALA A 484 22.67 5.95 14.65
C ALA A 484 22.49 4.53 15.21
N VAL A 485 22.07 3.57 14.37
CA VAL A 485 21.91 2.16 14.75
C VAL A 485 23.24 1.52 15.16
N GLU A 486 24.32 1.74 14.39
CA GLU A 486 25.62 1.15 14.73
C GLU A 486 26.30 1.79 15.96
N GLY A 487 25.96 3.05 16.23
CA GLY A 487 26.55 3.91 17.25
C GLY A 487 25.93 3.78 18.64
N GLU A 488 24.68 3.31 18.72
CA GLU A 488 23.88 3.24 19.95
C GLU A 488 24.65 2.61 21.12
N LYS A 489 25.21 1.41 20.92
CA LYS A 489 25.97 0.69 21.96
C LYS A 489 27.26 1.38 22.43
N TYR A 490 27.68 2.44 21.74
CA TYR A 490 28.87 3.23 22.06
C TYR A 490 28.50 4.65 22.52
N ASN A 491 27.21 4.96 22.76
CA ASN A 491 26.74 6.32 23.04
C ASN A 491 27.19 7.32 21.95
N ILE A 492 27.09 6.87 20.69
CA ILE A 492 27.27 7.72 19.51
C ILE A 492 25.88 8.01 18.95
N LEU A 493 25.44 9.26 19.08
CA LEU A 493 24.15 9.69 18.54
C LEU A 493 24.38 10.40 17.21
N ALA A 494 23.55 10.08 16.21
CA ALA A 494 23.68 10.63 14.87
C ALA A 494 22.32 11.15 14.38
N ASN A 495 22.24 12.43 14.05
CA ASN A 495 21.01 13.10 13.62
C ASN A 495 21.23 13.91 12.34
N THR A 496 20.12 14.20 11.65
CA THR A 496 20.14 14.94 10.41
C THR A 496 19.34 16.25 10.54
N ILE A 497 19.87 17.33 9.98
CA ILE A 497 19.17 18.62 9.88
C ILE A 497 18.97 19.01 8.41
N ALA A 498 17.81 19.56 8.09
CA ALA A 498 17.42 20.13 6.82
C ALA A 498 17.23 21.66 7.00
N PRO A 499 18.33 22.43 7.02
CA PRO A 499 18.26 23.85 7.33
C PRO A 499 17.82 24.67 6.13
N ASN A 500 17.07 25.73 6.41
CA ASN A 500 16.74 26.80 5.48
C ASN A 500 17.20 28.15 6.07
N ALA A 501 18.15 28.82 5.40
CA ALA A 501 18.76 30.05 5.89
C ALA A 501 19.35 30.91 4.76
N GLY A 502 19.49 32.20 5.03
CA GLY A 502 20.25 33.15 4.24
C GLY A 502 21.74 32.82 4.25
N THR A 503 22.25 32.40 3.10
CA THR A 503 23.64 32.01 2.88
C THR A 503 24.08 32.50 1.51
N ALA A 504 25.37 32.36 1.19
CA ALA A 504 25.86 32.63 -0.17
C ALA A 504 25.15 31.77 -1.23
N MET A 505 24.66 30.57 -0.88
CA MET A 505 23.92 29.71 -1.80
C MET A 505 22.51 30.26 -2.06
N THR A 506 21.74 30.58 -1.02
CA THR A 506 20.36 31.09 -1.17
C THR A 506 20.32 32.52 -1.70
N ALA A 507 21.36 33.33 -1.48
CA ALA A 507 21.48 34.68 -2.05
C ALA A 507 21.54 34.70 -3.59
N THR A 508 21.76 33.56 -4.24
CA THR A 508 21.69 33.47 -5.71
C THR A 508 20.26 33.45 -6.26
N ILE A 509 19.27 33.16 -5.40
CA ILE A 509 17.87 32.95 -5.79
C ILE A 509 16.87 33.76 -4.96
N TRP A 510 17.26 34.22 -3.75
CA TRP A 510 16.38 34.96 -2.85
C TRP A 510 16.65 36.47 -2.89
N PRO A 511 15.63 37.32 -2.66
CA PRO A 511 15.82 38.73 -2.34
C PRO A 511 16.70 38.92 -1.10
N GLN A 512 17.47 40.00 -1.07
CA GLN A 512 18.42 40.27 0.02
C GLN A 512 17.71 40.40 1.37
N GLU A 513 16.50 40.97 1.41
CA GLU A 513 15.71 41.11 2.63
C GLU A 513 15.38 39.74 3.25
N MET A 514 15.10 38.73 2.43
CA MET A 514 14.89 37.36 2.92
C MET A 514 16.20 36.73 3.41
N VAL A 515 17.30 36.95 2.68
CA VAL A 515 18.64 36.47 3.11
C VAL A 515 19.00 37.05 4.49
N ASP A 516 18.74 38.32 4.72
CA ASP A 516 19.06 39.00 5.97
C ASP A 516 18.13 38.58 7.12
N ALA A 517 16.88 38.24 6.81
CA ALA A 517 15.88 37.86 7.81
C ALA A 517 16.04 36.41 8.29
N PHE A 518 16.36 35.48 7.38
CA PHE A 518 16.58 34.06 7.71
C PHE A 518 18.02 33.81 8.17
N LYS A 519 18.43 34.42 9.29
CA LYS A 519 19.82 34.34 9.77
C LYS A 519 20.25 32.90 10.07
N PRO A 520 21.46 32.49 9.67
CA PRO A 520 22.04 31.20 10.07
C PRO A 520 22.07 30.96 11.58
N ASP A 521 22.14 32.03 12.38
CA ASP A 521 22.08 32.01 13.84
C ASP A 521 20.77 31.38 14.36
N PHE A 522 19.67 31.45 13.60
CA PHE A 522 18.40 30.82 13.95
C PHE A 522 18.32 29.33 13.58
N VAL A 523 19.45 28.73 13.18
CA VAL A 523 19.59 27.29 12.97
C VAL A 523 20.58 26.70 13.99
N ALA A 524 21.56 27.48 14.43
CA ALA A 524 22.64 27.01 15.30
C ALA A 524 22.17 26.37 16.63
N PRO A 525 21.12 26.86 17.32
CA PRO A 525 20.67 26.31 18.60
C PRO A 525 20.34 24.81 18.58
N ILE A 526 19.57 24.32 17.60
CA ILE A 526 19.24 22.89 17.50
C ILE A 526 20.48 22.05 17.19
N VAL A 527 21.42 22.56 16.38
CA VAL A 527 22.71 21.88 16.11
C VAL A 527 23.53 21.74 17.38
N ALA A 528 23.62 22.82 18.16
CA ALA A 528 24.32 22.84 19.44
C ALA A 528 23.54 22.17 20.57
N TYR A 529 22.25 21.87 20.44
CA TYR A 529 21.56 20.97 21.36
C TYR A 529 21.89 19.52 21.03
N LEU A 530 21.73 19.12 19.77
CA LEU A 530 21.98 17.75 19.30
C LEU A 530 23.43 17.30 19.48
N GLY A 531 24.38 18.25 19.46
CA GLY A 531 25.80 18.05 19.73
C GLY A 531 26.17 17.89 21.20
N SER A 532 25.24 18.14 22.13
CA SER A 532 25.55 18.26 23.55
C SER A 532 25.46 16.92 24.28
N SER A 533 26.03 16.85 25.49
CA SER A 533 25.77 15.77 26.43
C SER A 533 24.34 15.79 27.00
N ALA A 534 23.63 16.91 26.90
CA ALA A 534 22.22 17.01 27.32
C ALA A 534 21.26 16.31 26.33
N ASN A 535 21.70 16.06 25.10
CA ASN A 535 21.04 15.10 24.22
C ASN A 535 21.43 13.67 24.65
N THR A 536 20.53 13.01 25.37
CA THR A 536 20.73 11.67 25.93
C THR A 536 20.19 10.55 25.05
N ASP A 537 19.19 10.83 24.22
CA ASP A 537 18.36 9.83 23.55
C ASP A 537 17.99 10.17 22.10
N THR A 538 17.94 11.46 21.74
CA THR A 538 17.57 11.90 20.40
C THR A 538 18.67 11.49 19.42
N THR A 539 18.39 10.44 18.65
CA THR A 539 19.24 9.87 17.61
C THR A 539 18.38 9.43 16.44
N LYS A 540 18.99 9.22 15.27
CA LYS A 540 18.30 8.79 14.04
C LYS A 540 17.25 9.80 13.52
N ALA A 541 17.11 10.95 14.16
CA ALA A 541 16.08 11.93 13.86
C ALA A 541 16.43 12.81 12.65
N LEU A 542 15.39 13.36 12.03
CA LEU A 542 15.46 14.31 10.94
C LEU A 542 14.68 15.56 11.35
N PHE A 543 15.33 16.72 11.30
CA PHE A 543 14.72 18.00 11.64
C PHE A 543 14.73 18.95 10.45
N GLU A 544 13.59 19.56 10.13
CA GLU A 544 13.54 20.79 9.34
C GLU A 544 13.70 22.00 10.25
N VAL A 545 14.49 22.97 9.81
CA VAL A 545 14.85 24.13 10.63
C VAL A 545 14.85 25.38 9.77
N SER A 546 14.09 26.40 10.15
CA SER A 546 14.00 27.65 9.40
C SER A 546 13.52 28.80 10.28
N GLY A 547 14.24 29.93 10.29
CA GLY A 547 13.71 31.20 10.81
C GLY A 547 13.17 31.17 12.24
N GLY A 548 13.75 30.36 13.14
CA GLY A 548 13.25 30.19 14.50
C GLY A 548 12.22 29.07 14.67
N TRP A 549 11.90 28.32 13.61
CA TRP A 549 11.03 27.14 13.69
C TRP A 549 11.83 25.85 13.52
N VAL A 550 11.45 24.82 14.28
CA VAL A 550 12.00 23.46 14.22
C VAL A 550 10.86 22.45 14.21
N ALA A 551 10.87 21.53 13.25
CA ALA A 551 9.96 20.38 13.22
C ALA A 551 10.71 19.08 12.92
N ALA A 552 10.21 17.98 13.48
CA ALA A 552 10.68 16.65 13.18
C ALA A 552 9.97 16.09 11.93
N VAL A 553 10.66 15.24 11.18
CA VAL A 553 10.10 14.57 9.99
C VAL A 553 10.31 13.07 10.11
N ARG A 554 9.26 12.29 9.88
CA ARG A 554 9.30 10.81 9.86
C ARG A 554 8.68 10.24 8.59
N TRP A 555 8.76 8.92 8.45
CA TRP A 555 7.99 8.19 7.44
C TRP A 555 6.65 7.81 8.02
N GLU A 556 5.60 8.00 7.24
CA GLU A 556 4.29 7.41 7.44
C GLU A 556 4.02 6.49 6.26
N ARG A 557 3.48 5.30 6.54
CA ARG A 557 3.07 4.32 5.55
C ARG A 557 1.55 4.18 5.61
N SER A 558 0.92 4.16 4.45
CA SER A 558 -0.52 3.90 4.32
C SER A 558 -0.90 2.56 4.93
N GLY A 559 -2.20 2.35 5.21
CA GLY A 559 -2.70 1.03 5.63
C GLY A 559 -2.43 -0.06 4.60
N GLY A 560 -2.22 0.32 3.34
CA GLY A 560 -1.88 -0.58 2.26
C GLY A 560 -3.02 -1.54 1.93
N HIS A 561 -2.66 -2.58 1.17
CA HIS A 561 -3.54 -3.71 0.89
C HIS A 561 -2.71 -4.98 0.71
N ALA A 562 -3.22 -6.08 1.26
CA ALA A 562 -2.59 -7.38 1.22
C ALA A 562 -3.46 -8.35 0.40
N PHE A 563 -2.92 -8.85 -0.70
CA PHE A 563 -3.55 -9.89 -1.50
C PHE A 563 -3.18 -11.26 -0.96
N SER A 564 -4.09 -12.23 -1.09
CA SER A 564 -3.87 -13.60 -0.65
C SER A 564 -2.60 -14.21 -1.26
N HIS A 565 -1.75 -14.77 -0.39
CA HIS A 565 -0.43 -15.29 -0.75
C HIS A 565 -0.47 -16.46 -1.76
N GLY A 566 -1.61 -17.14 -1.88
CA GLY A 566 -1.83 -18.28 -2.78
C GLY A 566 -2.22 -17.91 -4.21
N LYS A 567 -2.52 -16.64 -4.50
CA LYS A 567 -3.01 -16.18 -5.81
C LYS A 567 -1.99 -15.32 -6.55
N ASP A 568 -2.03 -15.38 -7.87
CA ASP A 568 -1.24 -14.50 -8.73
C ASP A 568 -1.78 -13.07 -8.63
N VAL A 569 -0.99 -12.14 -8.11
CA VAL A 569 -1.34 -10.72 -8.11
C VAL A 569 -1.06 -10.14 -9.50
N THR A 570 -2.00 -9.40 -10.06
CA THR A 570 -1.86 -8.76 -11.39
C THR A 570 -1.80 -7.23 -11.29
N PRO A 571 -1.18 -6.53 -12.26
CA PRO A 571 -1.18 -5.06 -12.28
C PRO A 571 -2.58 -4.45 -12.31
N GLU A 572 -3.54 -5.16 -12.92
CA GLU A 572 -4.94 -4.75 -12.97
C GLU A 572 -5.59 -4.80 -11.57
N MET A 573 -5.24 -5.78 -10.74
CA MET A 573 -5.66 -5.82 -9.34
C MET A 573 -5.07 -4.68 -8.53
N ILE A 574 -3.79 -4.34 -8.75
CA ILE A 574 -3.16 -3.14 -8.15
C ILE A 574 -3.93 -1.88 -8.54
N GLN A 575 -4.30 -1.72 -9.81
CA GLN A 575 -5.09 -0.58 -10.27
C GLN A 575 -6.46 -0.53 -9.57
N LYS A 576 -7.18 -1.65 -9.46
CA LYS A 576 -8.48 -1.72 -8.78
C LYS A 576 -8.38 -1.39 -7.29
N LYS A 577 -7.29 -1.79 -6.62
CA LYS A 577 -7.07 -1.55 -5.18
C LYS A 577 -6.24 -0.31 -4.89
N TRP A 578 -5.99 0.53 -5.89
CA TRP A 578 -5.12 1.69 -5.76
C TRP A 578 -5.57 2.61 -4.62
N GLY A 579 -6.88 2.86 -4.50
CA GLY A 579 -7.47 3.63 -3.40
C GLY A 579 -7.05 3.12 -2.02
N LYS A 580 -7.18 1.81 -1.75
CA LYS A 580 -6.77 1.19 -0.47
C LYS A 580 -5.24 1.23 -0.28
N ILE A 581 -4.46 0.95 -1.33
CA ILE A 581 -2.98 0.95 -1.30
C ILE A 581 -2.43 2.33 -0.90
N THR A 582 -3.07 3.40 -1.35
CA THR A 582 -2.63 4.79 -1.13
C THR A 582 -3.36 5.53 -0.01
N ASP A 583 -4.17 4.82 0.78
CA ASP A 583 -5.01 5.44 1.81
C ASP A 583 -4.27 5.55 3.16
N PHE A 584 -4.05 6.79 3.59
CA PHE A 584 -3.39 7.15 4.85
C PHE A 584 -4.41 7.44 5.95
N ASP A 585 -5.44 6.60 6.04
CA ASP A 585 -6.36 6.57 7.18
C ASP A 585 -5.56 6.44 8.49
N PRO A 586 -5.69 7.40 9.44
CA PRO A 586 -4.97 7.35 10.72
C PRO A 586 -5.21 6.07 11.53
N GLU A 587 -6.34 5.38 11.34
CA GLU A 587 -6.63 4.12 12.04
C GLU A 587 -5.86 2.92 11.47
N ARG A 588 -5.38 3.01 10.22
CA ARG A 588 -4.65 1.94 9.53
C ARG A 588 -3.19 2.28 9.24
N ALA A 589 -2.84 3.57 9.21
CA ALA A 589 -1.49 4.03 8.93
C ALA A 589 -0.48 3.52 9.98
N SER A 590 0.78 3.42 9.57
CA SER A 590 1.86 2.93 10.43
C SER A 590 3.14 3.74 10.23
N TRP A 591 4.03 3.72 11.21
CA TRP A 591 5.27 4.52 11.24
C TRP A 591 6.50 3.64 11.44
N PRO A 592 6.83 2.74 10.49
CA PRO A 592 7.97 1.86 10.63
C PRO A 592 9.26 2.67 10.82
N THR A 593 10.00 2.31 11.86
CA THR A 593 11.28 2.95 12.21
C THR A 593 12.48 2.06 11.92
N SER A 594 12.26 0.78 11.57
CA SER A 594 13.30 -0.19 11.26
C SER A 594 12.93 -1.11 10.09
N PRO A 595 13.91 -1.72 9.40
CA PRO A 595 13.61 -2.72 8.38
C PRO A 595 12.86 -3.94 8.93
N SER A 596 13.07 -4.28 10.20
CA SER A 596 12.38 -5.40 10.86
C SER A 596 10.91 -5.11 11.11
N GLU A 597 10.56 -3.90 11.57
CA GLU A 597 9.16 -3.46 11.70
C GLU A 597 8.45 -3.49 10.34
N SER A 598 9.04 -2.84 9.34
CA SER A 598 8.51 -2.84 7.96
C SER A 598 8.30 -4.26 7.41
N LEU A 599 9.24 -5.18 7.67
CA LEU A 599 9.13 -6.59 7.27
C LEU A 599 8.04 -7.32 8.04
N GLY A 600 7.80 -7.01 9.32
CA GLY A 600 6.76 -7.64 10.14
C GLY A 600 5.38 -7.54 9.50
N ASP A 601 5.06 -6.38 8.94
CA ASP A 601 3.77 -6.14 8.27
C ASP A 601 3.65 -6.79 6.88
N ILE A 602 4.78 -7.11 6.25
CA ILE A 602 4.80 -7.90 5.01
C ILE A 602 4.68 -9.40 5.32
N VAL A 603 5.35 -9.84 6.40
CA VAL A 603 5.35 -11.24 6.86
C VAL A 603 4.00 -11.62 7.49
N SER A 604 3.25 -10.69 8.07
CA SER A 604 1.89 -10.96 8.55
C SER A 604 0.96 -11.44 7.43
N ASN A 605 1.29 -11.17 6.16
CA ASN A 605 0.56 -11.69 5.00
C ASN A 605 0.95 -13.15 4.64
N PHE A 606 1.93 -13.76 5.31
CA PHE A 606 2.32 -15.15 5.04
C PHE A 606 1.24 -16.10 5.53
N GLY A 607 0.63 -16.84 4.60
CA GLY A 607 -0.44 -17.78 4.94
C GLY A 607 -1.77 -17.12 5.32
N ALA A 608 -1.88 -15.79 5.23
CA ALA A 608 -3.17 -15.12 5.29
C ALA A 608 -3.99 -15.48 4.03
N GLU A 609 -5.21 -15.97 4.23
CA GLU A 609 -6.28 -15.77 3.27
C GLU A 609 -6.53 -14.25 3.29
N GLY A 610 -5.83 -13.50 2.43
CA GLY A 610 -5.94 -12.03 2.42
C GLY A 610 -7.40 -11.58 2.30
N ASP A 611 -7.67 -10.29 2.54
CA ASP A 611 -8.99 -9.68 2.31
C ASP A 611 -9.32 -9.72 0.80
N ASP A 612 -9.72 -10.89 0.35
CA ASP A 612 -10.41 -11.15 -0.90
C ASP A 612 -11.91 -10.81 -0.73
N GLU A 613 -12.24 -9.81 0.12
CA GLU A 613 -13.59 -9.21 0.20
C GLU A 613 -14.02 -8.58 -1.14
N ASP A 614 -13.10 -8.51 -2.10
CA ASP A 614 -13.30 -7.97 -3.43
C ASP A 614 -13.25 -9.05 -4.53
N GLU A 615 -13.52 -10.32 -4.19
CA GLU A 615 -13.87 -11.40 -5.12
C GLU A 615 -15.19 -11.17 -5.88
N GLU A 616 -15.77 -9.97 -5.82
CA GLU A 616 -17.08 -9.71 -6.43
C GLU A 616 -17.05 -8.90 -7.73
N ASP A 617 -15.87 -8.42 -8.15
CA ASP A 617 -15.68 -7.70 -9.41
C ASP A 617 -14.79 -8.45 -10.42
N GLU A 618 -14.61 -9.76 -10.25
CA GLU A 618 -14.63 -10.63 -11.42
C GLU A 618 -16.11 -10.98 -11.65
N GLU A 619 -16.75 -10.37 -12.65
CA GLU A 619 -17.97 -10.95 -13.19
C GLU A 619 -17.60 -12.38 -13.61
N GLU A 620 -17.85 -13.38 -12.75
CA GLU A 620 -17.96 -14.75 -13.17
C GLU A 620 -18.94 -14.72 -14.33
N SER A 621 -18.43 -14.91 -15.54
CA SER A 621 -19.29 -14.88 -16.71
C SER A 621 -20.22 -16.08 -16.61
N TRP A 622 -21.44 -15.84 -16.12
CA TRP A 622 -22.51 -16.83 -16.07
C TRP A 622 -23.01 -17.20 -17.48
N VAL A 623 -22.49 -16.54 -18.51
CA VAL A 623 -22.75 -16.78 -19.92
C VAL A 623 -22.11 -18.11 -20.33
N ASP A 624 -22.93 -19.07 -20.76
CA ASP A 624 -22.43 -20.28 -21.40
C ASP A 624 -22.27 -20.03 -22.91
N ALA A 625 -21.21 -20.58 -23.52
CA ALA A 625 -21.00 -20.46 -24.98
C ALA A 625 -22.19 -21.02 -25.81
N GLU A 626 -22.88 -22.01 -25.23
CA GLU A 626 -24.03 -22.73 -25.80
C GLU A 626 -25.36 -22.00 -25.60
N ASP A 627 -25.40 -20.91 -24.84
CA ASP A 627 -26.64 -20.16 -24.62
C ASP A 627 -27.11 -19.49 -25.94
N PRO A 628 -28.42 -19.49 -26.24
CA PRO A 628 -28.99 -18.63 -27.28
C PRO A 628 -28.67 -17.15 -27.03
N GLU A 629 -28.59 -16.35 -28.09
CA GLU A 629 -28.19 -14.94 -27.98
C GLU A 629 -29.09 -14.11 -27.05
N GLU A 630 -30.39 -14.41 -27.03
CA GLU A 630 -31.36 -13.79 -26.13
C GLU A 630 -31.09 -14.11 -24.66
N VAL A 631 -30.63 -15.35 -24.38
CA VAL A 631 -30.24 -15.78 -23.02
C VAL A 631 -28.91 -15.15 -22.62
N LYS A 632 -27.94 -15.07 -23.53
CA LYS A 632 -26.66 -14.37 -23.29
C LYS A 632 -26.91 -12.91 -22.93
N ALA A 633 -27.73 -12.23 -23.75
CA ALA A 633 -28.10 -10.85 -23.53
C ALA A 633 -28.82 -10.68 -22.18
N ALA A 634 -29.70 -11.60 -21.79
CA ALA A 634 -30.39 -11.56 -20.50
C ALA A 634 -29.44 -11.76 -19.30
N LYS A 635 -28.46 -12.68 -19.40
CA LYS A 635 -27.44 -12.89 -18.36
C LYS A 635 -26.45 -11.72 -18.23
N GLN A 636 -26.26 -10.97 -19.31
CA GLN A 636 -25.40 -9.78 -19.37
C GLN A 636 -26.17 -8.47 -19.10
N ALA A 637 -27.49 -8.51 -19.05
CA ALA A 637 -28.30 -7.34 -18.82
C ALA A 637 -28.05 -6.80 -17.42
N LYS A 638 -27.73 -5.50 -17.33
CA LYS A 638 -27.64 -4.81 -16.05
C LYS A 638 -29.04 -4.76 -15.43
N VAL A 639 -29.19 -5.38 -14.27
CA VAL A 639 -30.41 -5.27 -13.46
C VAL A 639 -30.24 -4.13 -12.47
N GLU A 640 -31.31 -3.38 -12.22
CA GLU A 640 -31.30 -2.33 -11.19
C GLU A 640 -31.13 -2.96 -9.80
N GLU A 641 -30.26 -2.36 -9.00
CA GLU A 641 -30.08 -2.74 -7.59
C GLU A 641 -31.28 -2.27 -6.78
N GLY A 642 -31.69 -3.06 -5.78
CA GLY A 642 -32.81 -2.72 -4.91
C GLY A 642 -32.37 -2.44 -3.49
N GLU A 643 -32.73 -1.27 -2.95
CA GLU A 643 -32.52 -0.97 -1.53
C GLU A 643 -33.64 -1.57 -0.66
N TYR A 644 -33.29 -2.01 0.54
CA TYR A 644 -34.22 -2.54 1.52
C TYR A 644 -33.86 -2.07 2.93
N SER A 645 -34.74 -1.31 3.55
CA SER A 645 -34.59 -0.87 4.94
C SER A 645 -35.55 -1.64 5.84
N PHE A 646 -35.09 -2.02 7.03
CA PHE A 646 -35.90 -2.75 8.00
C PHE A 646 -35.50 -2.40 9.42
N SER A 647 -36.42 -2.61 10.36
CA SER A 647 -36.15 -2.51 11.80
C SER A 647 -36.56 -3.77 12.55
N GLU A 648 -36.45 -3.78 13.88
CA GLU A 648 -36.85 -4.93 14.70
C GLU A 648 -38.33 -5.27 14.49
N ARG A 649 -39.16 -4.29 14.15
CA ARG A 649 -40.57 -4.48 13.78
C ARG A 649 -40.71 -5.47 12.62
N ASP A 650 -39.92 -5.31 11.58
CA ASP A 650 -40.02 -6.13 10.36
C ASP A 650 -39.47 -7.54 10.62
N VAL A 651 -38.44 -7.65 11.47
CA VAL A 651 -37.93 -8.92 11.97
C VAL A 651 -39.00 -9.69 12.75
N ILE A 652 -39.65 -9.04 13.72
CA ILE A 652 -40.74 -9.64 14.52
C ILE A 652 -41.91 -10.04 13.61
N LEU A 653 -42.29 -9.17 12.67
CA LEU A 653 -43.38 -9.43 11.72
C LEU A 653 -43.10 -10.68 10.88
N TYR A 654 -41.88 -10.83 10.37
CA TYR A 654 -41.48 -12.04 9.64
C TYR A 654 -41.52 -13.27 10.54
N ASN A 655 -40.92 -13.19 11.74
CA ASN A 655 -40.84 -14.30 12.68
C ASN A 655 -42.25 -14.83 13.04
N LEU A 656 -43.20 -13.93 13.34
CA LEU A 656 -44.61 -14.27 13.54
C LEU A 656 -45.25 -14.85 12.26
N GLY A 657 -44.92 -14.27 11.10
CA GLY A 657 -45.35 -14.73 9.77
C GLY A 657 -44.92 -16.16 9.44
N VAL A 658 -43.85 -16.66 10.07
CA VAL A 658 -43.38 -18.06 9.96
C VAL A 658 -43.64 -18.86 11.24
N GLY A 659 -44.63 -18.43 12.02
CA GLY A 659 -45.23 -19.20 13.11
C GLY A 659 -44.50 -19.11 14.45
N ALA A 660 -43.59 -18.15 14.65
CA ALA A 660 -43.14 -17.82 16.00
C ALA A 660 -44.34 -17.33 16.83
N THR A 661 -44.29 -17.54 18.14
CA THR A 661 -45.37 -17.20 19.06
C THR A 661 -44.86 -16.39 20.24
N GLU A 662 -45.74 -15.97 21.15
CA GLU A 662 -45.37 -15.31 22.40
C GLU A 662 -44.44 -16.13 23.30
N LYS A 663 -44.24 -17.42 22.99
CA LYS A 663 -43.32 -18.32 23.69
C LYS A 663 -41.88 -18.25 23.16
N ASP A 664 -41.69 -17.64 22.00
CA ASP A 664 -40.41 -17.48 21.31
C ASP A 664 -39.88 -16.06 21.53
N LEU A 665 -39.68 -15.65 22.80
CA LEU A 665 -39.34 -14.26 23.14
C LEU A 665 -38.06 -13.75 22.45
N ASP A 666 -37.08 -14.63 22.25
CA ASP A 666 -35.87 -14.36 21.48
C ASP A 666 -36.11 -14.08 19.98
N LEU A 667 -37.32 -14.29 19.48
CA LEU A 667 -37.73 -14.00 18.10
C LEU A 667 -38.82 -12.93 17.99
N VAL A 668 -39.56 -12.66 19.07
CA VAL A 668 -40.74 -11.76 19.02
C VAL A 668 -40.68 -10.58 19.99
N TYR A 669 -39.61 -10.44 20.76
CA TYR A 669 -39.43 -9.35 21.72
C TYR A 669 -38.06 -8.71 21.60
N GLU A 670 -38.03 -7.46 21.16
CA GLU A 670 -36.83 -6.69 20.83
C GLU A 670 -35.90 -6.42 22.02
N GLN A 671 -36.42 -6.44 23.26
CA GLN A 671 -35.58 -6.27 24.46
C GLN A 671 -35.12 -7.60 25.08
N HIS A 672 -35.40 -8.74 24.43
CA HIS A 672 -34.82 -10.01 24.85
C HIS A 672 -33.31 -9.98 24.59
N GLU A 673 -32.49 -10.43 25.55
CA GLU A 673 -31.01 -10.39 25.44
C GLU A 673 -30.45 -11.12 24.22
N ASN A 674 -31.21 -12.10 23.70
CA ASN A 674 -30.88 -12.90 22.52
C ASN A 674 -31.83 -12.62 21.34
N PHE A 675 -32.44 -11.43 21.27
CA PHE A 675 -33.33 -11.06 20.18
C PHE A 675 -32.61 -11.17 18.83
N GLN A 676 -33.17 -11.96 17.91
CA GLN A 676 -32.55 -12.21 16.62
C GLN A 676 -33.58 -12.47 15.52
N PRO A 677 -33.23 -12.17 14.27
CA PRO A 677 -33.98 -12.67 13.13
C PRO A 677 -33.81 -14.18 12.99
N LEU A 678 -34.87 -14.86 12.54
CA LEU A 678 -34.67 -16.22 12.05
C LEU A 678 -33.71 -16.20 10.85
N PRO A 679 -32.78 -17.17 10.73
CA PRO A 679 -31.84 -17.26 9.61
C PRO A 679 -32.52 -17.15 8.23
N THR A 680 -33.75 -17.65 8.10
CA THR A 680 -34.54 -17.61 6.87
C THR A 680 -35.06 -16.24 6.47
N PHE A 681 -34.96 -15.22 7.34
CA PHE A 681 -35.32 -13.83 7.03
C PHE A 681 -34.57 -13.31 5.81
N GLY A 682 -33.36 -13.81 5.53
CA GLY A 682 -32.55 -13.42 4.37
C GLY A 682 -33.19 -13.58 2.99
N VAL A 683 -34.32 -14.28 2.87
CA VAL A 683 -35.09 -14.33 1.62
C VAL A 683 -35.95 -13.08 1.37
N ILE A 684 -36.18 -12.28 2.40
CA ILE A 684 -37.07 -11.11 2.37
C ILE A 684 -36.40 -9.88 1.72
N PRO A 685 -35.21 -9.41 2.14
CA PRO A 685 -34.64 -8.17 1.61
C PRO A 685 -34.48 -8.16 0.09
N GLN A 686 -34.11 -9.30 -0.46
CA GLN A 686 -33.82 -9.47 -1.88
C GLN A 686 -35.07 -9.67 -2.76
N PHE A 687 -36.23 -9.93 -2.16
CA PHE A 687 -37.41 -10.43 -2.88
C PHE A 687 -37.90 -9.44 -3.96
N MET A 688 -37.96 -8.15 -3.63
CA MET A 688 -38.39 -7.13 -4.58
C MET A 688 -37.39 -6.93 -5.73
N ALA A 689 -36.08 -6.95 -5.43
CA ALA A 689 -35.05 -6.82 -6.45
C ALA A 689 -35.03 -8.02 -7.42
N SER A 690 -35.10 -9.24 -6.90
CA SER A 690 -35.11 -10.45 -7.72
C SER A 690 -36.40 -10.65 -8.53
N SER A 691 -37.56 -10.30 -7.97
CA SER A 691 -38.84 -10.37 -8.69
C SER A 691 -38.98 -9.28 -9.76
N GLY A 692 -38.20 -8.20 -9.67
CA GLY A 692 -38.11 -7.14 -10.67
C GLY A 692 -37.26 -7.49 -11.90
N VAL A 693 -36.52 -8.61 -11.88
CA VAL A 693 -35.72 -9.07 -13.03
C VAL A 693 -36.64 -9.40 -14.22
N SER A 694 -36.45 -8.73 -15.36
CA SER A 694 -37.26 -9.00 -16.56
C SER A 694 -37.00 -10.39 -17.12
N LEU A 695 -38.08 -11.11 -17.42
CA LEU A 695 -38.08 -12.43 -18.05
C LEU A 695 -38.69 -12.40 -19.46
N ASP A 696 -38.87 -11.21 -20.05
CA ASP A 696 -39.55 -11.01 -21.34
C ASP A 696 -38.77 -11.60 -22.53
N PHE A 697 -37.49 -11.94 -22.32
CA PHE A 697 -36.66 -12.65 -23.30
C PHE A 697 -37.10 -14.12 -23.50
N LEU A 698 -37.93 -14.67 -22.62
CA LEU A 698 -38.46 -16.02 -22.77
C LEU A 698 -39.68 -16.06 -23.73
N PRO A 699 -39.79 -17.08 -24.59
CA PRO A 699 -40.92 -17.20 -25.50
C PRO A 699 -42.23 -17.38 -24.72
N ASN A 700 -43.29 -16.67 -25.13
CA ASN A 700 -44.62 -16.75 -24.53
C ASN A 700 -44.63 -16.55 -22.99
N PHE A 701 -43.71 -15.73 -22.46
CA PHE A 701 -43.64 -15.46 -21.02
C PHE A 701 -44.98 -14.94 -20.50
N SER A 702 -45.44 -15.53 -19.40
CA SER A 702 -46.62 -15.07 -18.67
C SER A 702 -46.34 -15.16 -17.17
N PRO A 703 -46.45 -14.05 -16.42
CA PRO A 703 -46.32 -14.07 -14.97
C PRO A 703 -47.30 -15.03 -14.28
N MET A 704 -48.47 -15.28 -14.89
CA MET A 704 -49.47 -16.21 -14.36
C MET A 704 -49.04 -17.68 -14.42
N MET A 705 -48.03 -18.02 -15.23
CA MET A 705 -47.52 -19.37 -15.43
C MET A 705 -46.19 -19.63 -14.70
N LEU A 706 -45.72 -18.65 -13.93
CA LEU A 706 -44.50 -18.69 -13.15
C LEU A 706 -44.76 -19.38 -11.80
N LEU A 707 -43.94 -20.37 -11.49
CA LEU A 707 -43.92 -21.03 -10.19
C LEU A 707 -42.55 -20.90 -9.55
N HIS A 708 -42.50 -20.53 -8.27
CA HIS A 708 -41.26 -20.58 -7.50
C HIS A 708 -40.90 -22.05 -7.24
N GLY A 709 -39.79 -22.51 -7.81
CA GLY A 709 -39.43 -23.93 -7.89
C GLY A 709 -38.42 -24.37 -6.84
N GLU A 710 -37.32 -23.62 -6.70
CA GLU A 710 -36.26 -23.91 -5.74
C GLU A 710 -35.75 -22.63 -5.07
N GLN A 711 -35.36 -22.73 -3.80
CA GLN A 711 -34.75 -21.64 -3.05
C GLN A 711 -33.50 -22.15 -2.36
N TYR A 712 -32.42 -21.37 -2.48
CA TYR A 712 -31.22 -21.47 -1.67
C TYR A 712 -30.96 -20.12 -0.99
N LEU A 713 -30.50 -20.17 0.25
CA LEU A 713 -30.06 -19.03 1.04
C LEU A 713 -28.77 -19.43 1.76
N ALA A 714 -27.72 -18.62 1.62
CA ALA A 714 -26.52 -18.69 2.45
C ALA A 714 -26.35 -17.39 3.25
N ILE A 715 -25.92 -17.54 4.49
CA ILE A 715 -25.61 -16.44 5.41
C ILE A 715 -24.10 -16.27 5.42
N LYS A 716 -23.64 -15.07 5.07
CA LYS A 716 -22.22 -14.78 4.78
C LYS A 716 -21.56 -13.88 5.82
N GLY A 717 -22.36 -13.16 6.60
CA GLY A 717 -21.92 -12.33 7.72
C GLY A 717 -22.99 -12.25 8.80
N ASP A 718 -22.80 -11.34 9.75
CA ASP A 718 -23.76 -11.12 10.83
C ASP A 718 -25.11 -10.66 10.28
N VAL A 719 -26.18 -11.19 10.85
CA VAL A 719 -27.54 -10.79 10.47
C VAL A 719 -28.04 -9.72 11.43
N PRO A 720 -28.15 -8.45 11.00
CA PRO A 720 -28.57 -7.40 11.91
C PRO A 720 -30.08 -7.46 12.19
N THR A 721 -30.49 -6.91 13.33
CA THR A 721 -31.90 -6.78 13.74
C THR A 721 -32.59 -5.55 13.15
N GLU A 722 -31.82 -4.61 12.60
CA GLU A 722 -32.25 -3.44 11.85
C GLU A 722 -31.15 -3.01 10.85
N GLY A 723 -31.50 -2.26 9.82
CA GLY A 723 -30.50 -1.67 8.93
C GLY A 723 -30.97 -1.36 7.51
N GLU A 724 -30.04 -0.88 6.69
CA GLU A 724 -30.23 -0.65 5.27
C GLU A 724 -29.38 -1.63 4.46
N LEU A 725 -30.00 -2.31 3.50
CA LEU A 725 -29.38 -3.32 2.65
C LEU A 725 -29.49 -2.92 1.17
N VAL A 726 -28.50 -3.33 0.37
CA VAL A 726 -28.51 -3.20 -1.09
C VAL A 726 -28.52 -4.59 -1.70
N ASN A 727 -29.45 -4.85 -2.62
CA ASN A 727 -29.66 -6.16 -3.24
C ASN A 727 -29.30 -6.09 -4.72
N LYS A 728 -28.37 -6.94 -5.15
CA LYS A 728 -27.85 -6.97 -6.52
C LYS A 728 -28.23 -8.29 -7.20
N PRO A 729 -29.32 -8.32 -7.99
CA PRO A 729 -29.77 -9.53 -8.68
C PRO A 729 -29.08 -9.72 -10.03
N GLN A 730 -28.83 -10.97 -10.41
CA GLN A 730 -28.27 -11.37 -11.69
C GLN A 730 -28.82 -12.74 -12.13
N ILE A 731 -29.14 -12.89 -13.42
CA ILE A 731 -29.51 -14.20 -13.97
C ILE A 731 -28.23 -15.03 -14.15
N ILE A 732 -28.16 -16.17 -13.46
CA ILE A 732 -27.00 -17.06 -13.50
C ILE A 732 -27.25 -18.33 -14.33
N GLU A 733 -28.51 -18.71 -14.53
CA GLU A 733 -28.86 -19.90 -15.31
C GLU A 733 -30.24 -19.79 -15.98
N VAL A 734 -30.34 -20.25 -17.23
CA VAL A 734 -31.61 -20.40 -17.95
C VAL A 734 -31.62 -21.77 -18.64
N LEU A 735 -32.61 -22.60 -18.31
CA LEU A 735 -32.73 -23.96 -18.83
C LEU A 735 -34.01 -24.16 -19.64
N ASP A 736 -33.88 -24.75 -20.82
CA ASP A 736 -34.99 -25.21 -21.64
C ASP A 736 -35.42 -26.60 -21.18
N LYS A 737 -36.61 -26.68 -20.58
CA LYS A 737 -37.23 -27.92 -20.10
C LYS A 737 -38.27 -28.45 -21.09
N GLY A 738 -38.14 -28.10 -22.37
CA GLY A 738 -38.98 -28.53 -23.48
C GLY A 738 -40.29 -27.75 -23.57
N LYS A 739 -41.19 -27.94 -22.60
CA LYS A 739 -42.48 -27.21 -22.53
C LYS A 739 -42.47 -26.07 -21.51
N ALA A 740 -41.32 -25.79 -20.90
CA ALA A 740 -41.16 -24.78 -19.86
C ALA A 740 -39.72 -24.27 -19.84
N ALA A 741 -39.50 -23.11 -19.21
CA ALA A 741 -38.19 -22.61 -18.85
C ALA A 741 -37.95 -22.76 -17.34
N ALA A 742 -36.71 -22.94 -16.93
CA ALA A 742 -36.28 -22.71 -15.55
C ALA A 742 -35.23 -21.59 -15.54
N VAL A 743 -35.44 -20.54 -14.75
CA VAL A 743 -34.50 -19.42 -14.63
C VAL A 743 -34.03 -19.34 -13.20
N THR A 744 -32.71 -19.33 -12.99
CA THR A 744 -32.10 -19.11 -11.69
C THR A 744 -31.51 -17.71 -11.62
N THR A 745 -31.95 -16.95 -10.62
CA THR A 745 -31.42 -15.63 -10.26
C THR A 745 -30.58 -15.77 -9.01
N LEU A 746 -29.35 -15.25 -9.05
CA LEU A 746 -28.51 -15.00 -7.88
C LEU A 746 -28.78 -13.57 -7.41
N THR A 747 -29.08 -13.38 -6.13
CA THR A 747 -29.13 -12.05 -5.53
C THR A 747 -28.17 -12.01 -4.36
N LYS A 748 -27.19 -11.11 -4.45
CA LYS A 748 -26.28 -10.80 -3.35
C LYS A 748 -26.81 -9.60 -2.59
N THR A 749 -26.86 -9.70 -1.27
CA THR A 749 -27.39 -8.65 -0.39
C THR A 749 -26.28 -8.13 0.51
N TYR A 750 -26.05 -6.82 0.46
CA TYR A 750 -24.97 -6.12 1.15
C TYR A 750 -25.51 -5.22 2.24
N ASN A 751 -24.74 -5.06 3.32
CA ASN A 751 -24.93 -3.95 4.23
C ASN A 751 -24.56 -2.64 3.51
N LYS A 752 -25.49 -1.68 3.49
CA LYS A 752 -25.29 -0.42 2.74
C LYS A 752 -24.20 0.47 3.34
N ALA A 753 -23.96 0.39 4.66
CA ALA A 753 -22.99 1.22 5.35
C ALA A 753 -21.57 0.63 5.26
N THR A 754 -21.42 -0.68 5.48
CA THR A 754 -20.10 -1.34 5.51
C THR A 754 -19.68 -1.90 4.15
N GLY A 755 -20.63 -2.19 3.26
CA GLY A 755 -20.38 -2.86 1.99
C GLY A 755 -20.22 -4.38 2.11
N GLU A 756 -20.34 -4.95 3.31
CA GLU A 756 -20.15 -6.38 3.56
C GLU A 756 -21.31 -7.23 3.01
N LEU A 757 -21.00 -8.41 2.45
CA LEU A 757 -22.00 -9.37 1.97
C LEU A 757 -22.69 -10.07 3.14
N VAL A 758 -24.01 -9.89 3.26
CA VAL A 758 -24.83 -10.47 4.34
C VAL A 758 -25.49 -11.78 3.89
N TYR A 759 -26.09 -11.78 2.69
CA TYR A 759 -26.79 -12.94 2.15
C TYR A 759 -26.46 -13.22 0.69
N GLU A 760 -26.47 -14.51 0.36
CA GLU A 760 -26.50 -15.00 -1.02
C GLU A 760 -27.78 -15.81 -1.24
N ASN A 761 -28.64 -15.33 -2.14
CA ASN A 761 -29.89 -16.01 -2.48
C ASN A 761 -29.83 -16.55 -3.90
N GLN A 762 -30.18 -17.83 -4.09
CA GLN A 762 -30.44 -18.37 -5.43
C GLN A 762 -31.89 -18.82 -5.52
N SER A 763 -32.65 -18.14 -6.38
CA SER A 763 -34.07 -18.39 -6.61
C SER A 763 -34.25 -19.00 -8.00
N THR A 764 -34.85 -20.17 -8.09
CA THR A 764 -35.18 -20.79 -9.38
C THR A 764 -36.68 -20.77 -9.62
N VAL A 765 -37.09 -20.05 -10.64
CA VAL A 765 -38.49 -19.98 -11.10
C VAL A 765 -38.70 -20.90 -12.30
N PHE A 766 -39.87 -21.53 -12.38
CA PHE A 766 -40.26 -22.41 -13.48
C PHE A 766 -41.45 -21.80 -14.22
N ILE A 767 -41.26 -21.49 -15.50
CA ILE A 767 -42.26 -20.81 -16.33
C ILE A 767 -42.83 -21.80 -17.34
N ARG A 768 -44.08 -22.23 -17.11
CA ARG A 768 -44.77 -23.18 -17.99
C ARG A 768 -45.17 -22.51 -19.31
N GLY A 769 -44.99 -23.22 -20.42
CA GLY A 769 -45.30 -22.70 -21.76
C GLY A 769 -44.14 -21.95 -22.43
N SER A 770 -43.09 -21.61 -21.67
CA SER A 770 -41.94 -20.83 -22.17
C SER A 770 -40.70 -21.66 -22.52
N GLY A 771 -40.88 -22.92 -22.92
CA GLY A 771 -39.80 -23.78 -23.41
C GLY A 771 -39.66 -23.75 -24.94
N GLY A 772 -38.71 -24.53 -25.47
CA GLY A 772 -38.53 -24.69 -26.92
C GLY A 772 -37.70 -23.59 -27.58
N PHE A 773 -36.89 -22.87 -26.80
CA PHE A 773 -35.95 -21.85 -27.26
C PHE A 773 -34.55 -22.41 -27.58
N ASN A 774 -34.40 -23.75 -27.58
CA ASN A 774 -33.16 -24.46 -27.88
C ASN A 774 -32.01 -24.13 -26.91
N GLY A 775 -32.34 -23.78 -25.66
CA GLY A 775 -31.34 -23.56 -24.60
C GLY A 775 -30.86 -24.84 -23.92
N LYS A 776 -29.96 -24.69 -22.94
CA LYS A 776 -29.41 -25.82 -22.16
C LYS A 776 -30.51 -26.57 -21.41
N LYS A 777 -30.44 -27.90 -21.39
CA LYS A 777 -31.45 -28.73 -20.69
C LYS A 777 -31.07 -29.04 -19.24
N THR A 778 -29.78 -29.04 -18.94
CA THR A 778 -29.20 -29.40 -17.64
C THR A 778 -28.42 -28.23 -17.08
N GLY A 779 -28.59 -27.99 -15.78
CA GLY A 779 -27.89 -26.91 -15.08
C GLY A 779 -26.48 -27.29 -14.67
N ARG A 780 -25.70 -26.28 -14.29
CA ARG A 780 -24.37 -26.43 -13.68
C ARG A 780 -24.52 -26.99 -12.26
N ASP A 781 -23.50 -27.69 -11.78
CA ASP A 781 -23.41 -28.00 -10.35
C ASP A 781 -22.96 -26.74 -9.59
N ARG A 782 -23.86 -26.20 -8.76
CA ARG A 782 -23.66 -25.04 -7.87
C ARG A 782 -23.49 -25.48 -6.41
N GLY A 783 -23.03 -26.70 -6.19
CA GLY A 783 -22.75 -27.25 -4.87
C GLY A 783 -24.02 -27.40 -4.01
N ALA A 784 -24.04 -26.76 -2.83
CA ALA A 784 -25.15 -26.86 -1.89
C ALA A 784 -26.49 -26.40 -2.50
N ALA A 785 -26.46 -25.37 -3.36
CA ALA A 785 -27.64 -24.80 -3.99
C ALA A 785 -28.34 -25.76 -4.99
N SER A 786 -27.59 -26.62 -5.68
CA SER A 786 -28.11 -27.61 -6.64
C SER A 786 -28.18 -29.03 -6.10
N ALA A 787 -27.78 -29.27 -4.85
CA ALA A 787 -27.70 -30.61 -4.27
C ALA A 787 -29.07 -31.32 -4.24
N ALA A 788 -29.07 -32.61 -4.58
CA ALA A 788 -30.28 -33.43 -4.64
C ALA A 788 -30.86 -33.79 -3.26
N ASN A 789 -30.03 -33.74 -2.20
CA ASN A 789 -30.40 -33.94 -0.78
C ASN A 789 -31.42 -35.06 -0.56
N LYS A 790 -31.09 -36.29 -0.96
CA LYS A 790 -31.96 -37.44 -0.80
C LYS A 790 -32.05 -37.82 0.69
N PRO A 791 -33.25 -37.96 1.27
CA PRO A 791 -33.40 -38.41 2.65
C PRO A 791 -32.79 -39.81 2.86
N PRO A 792 -32.08 -40.03 3.98
CA PRO A 792 -31.57 -41.36 4.34
C PRO A 792 -32.69 -42.40 4.47
N SER A 793 -32.39 -43.66 4.14
CA SER A 793 -33.32 -44.79 4.32
C SER A 793 -33.33 -45.31 5.77
N ARG A 794 -33.52 -44.40 6.73
CA ARG A 794 -33.64 -44.66 8.17
C ARG A 794 -34.68 -43.70 8.79
N PRO A 795 -35.23 -43.97 9.99
CA PRO A 795 -36.09 -43.02 10.69
C PRO A 795 -35.42 -41.66 10.88
N ALA A 796 -36.23 -40.59 10.91
CA ALA A 796 -35.76 -39.22 11.15
C ALA A 796 -35.25 -39.07 12.59
N ASP A 797 -34.20 -38.28 12.76
CA ASP A 797 -33.63 -37.95 14.07
C ASP A 797 -34.57 -37.05 14.87
N LYS A 798 -35.27 -36.16 14.17
CA LYS A 798 -36.27 -35.27 14.75
C LYS A 798 -37.46 -35.10 13.80
N VAL A 799 -38.66 -35.09 14.37
CA VAL A 799 -39.89 -34.75 13.66
C VAL A 799 -40.59 -33.64 14.43
N VAL A 800 -40.89 -32.53 13.75
CA VAL A 800 -41.63 -31.40 14.33
C VAL A 800 -42.92 -31.20 13.55
N LYS A 801 -44.02 -31.00 14.27
CA LYS A 801 -45.36 -30.75 13.71
C LYS A 801 -45.82 -29.36 14.12
N GLU A 802 -46.17 -28.54 13.15
CA GLU A 802 -46.67 -27.19 13.39
C GLU A 802 -47.92 -26.95 12.56
N LYS A 803 -49.02 -26.60 13.23
CA LYS A 803 -50.27 -26.26 12.57
C LYS A 803 -50.24 -24.77 12.23
N THR A 804 -50.35 -24.46 10.95
CA THR A 804 -50.39 -23.06 10.47
C THR A 804 -51.71 -22.38 10.87
N LEU A 805 -51.70 -21.06 11.00
CA LEU A 805 -52.93 -20.30 11.19
C LEU A 805 -53.75 -20.28 9.89
N GLU A 806 -55.08 -20.17 10.01
CA GLU A 806 -55.94 -19.91 8.84
C GLU A 806 -55.59 -18.56 8.19
N SER A 807 -55.09 -17.60 8.97
CA SER A 807 -54.61 -16.30 8.53
C SER A 807 -53.12 -16.27 8.18
N GLN A 808 -52.39 -17.40 8.18
CA GLN A 808 -50.93 -17.41 8.06
C GLN A 808 -50.43 -16.71 6.79
N ALA A 809 -51.07 -16.98 5.65
CA ALA A 809 -50.72 -16.33 4.38
C ALA A 809 -51.00 -14.83 4.38
N ALA A 810 -52.07 -14.39 5.06
CA ALA A 810 -52.43 -12.99 5.20
C ALA A 810 -51.45 -12.22 6.12
N LEU A 811 -50.84 -12.91 7.08
CA LEU A 811 -49.79 -12.37 7.93
C LEU A 811 -48.44 -12.35 7.20
N TYR A 812 -48.00 -13.48 6.65
CA TYR A 812 -46.69 -13.61 6.02
C TYR A 812 -46.48 -12.62 4.86
N ARG A 813 -47.50 -12.38 4.03
CA ARG A 813 -47.44 -11.42 2.91
C ARG A 813 -47.03 -10.00 3.32
N LEU A 814 -47.26 -9.62 4.58
CA LEU A 814 -46.86 -8.30 5.09
C LEU A 814 -45.33 -8.14 5.18
N SER A 815 -44.58 -9.23 5.06
CA SER A 815 -43.12 -9.23 4.95
C SER A 815 -42.62 -8.90 3.54
N GLY A 816 -43.49 -8.74 2.54
CA GLY A 816 -43.10 -8.21 1.21
C GLY A 816 -43.67 -8.94 0.00
N ASP A 817 -44.13 -10.19 0.12
CA ASP A 817 -44.74 -10.91 -1.00
C ASP A 817 -46.27 -10.71 -1.04
N PHE A 818 -46.68 -9.67 -1.76
CA PHE A 818 -48.06 -9.25 -1.88
C PHE A 818 -48.87 -9.99 -2.96
N ASN A 819 -48.35 -11.06 -3.57
CA ASN A 819 -49.02 -11.77 -4.67
C ASN A 819 -50.47 -12.17 -4.31
N PRO A 820 -51.48 -11.78 -5.13
CA PRO A 820 -52.89 -12.07 -4.86
C PRO A 820 -53.23 -13.56 -4.71
N LEU A 821 -52.42 -14.46 -5.28
CA LEU A 821 -52.58 -15.92 -5.17
C LEU A 821 -52.73 -16.41 -3.72
N HIS A 822 -52.16 -15.67 -2.78
CA HIS A 822 -52.10 -16.04 -1.37
C HIS A 822 -53.24 -15.46 -0.52
N VAL A 823 -54.15 -14.66 -1.10
CA VAL A 823 -55.25 -14.04 -0.34
C VAL A 823 -56.57 -13.90 -1.12
N ASP A 824 -56.53 -13.77 -2.44
CA ASP A 824 -57.73 -13.63 -3.30
C ASP A 824 -58.15 -14.97 -3.92
N PRO A 825 -59.32 -15.52 -3.55
CA PRO A 825 -59.83 -16.77 -4.12
C PRO A 825 -59.99 -16.75 -5.64
N ASN A 826 -60.35 -15.61 -6.24
CA ASN A 826 -60.55 -15.53 -7.69
C ASN A 826 -59.20 -15.70 -8.41
N PHE A 827 -58.15 -15.09 -7.87
CA PHE A 827 -56.80 -15.20 -8.43
C PHE A 827 -56.20 -16.59 -8.18
N ALA A 828 -56.45 -17.18 -7.00
CA ALA A 828 -56.06 -18.56 -6.71
C ALA A 828 -56.65 -19.58 -7.71
N ALA A 829 -57.92 -19.39 -8.09
CA ALA A 829 -58.59 -20.23 -9.08
C ALA A 829 -57.94 -20.13 -10.47
N VAL A 830 -57.47 -18.94 -10.88
CA VAL A 830 -56.71 -18.76 -12.15
C VAL A 830 -55.40 -19.54 -12.11
N GLY A 831 -54.73 -19.61 -10.96
CA GLY A 831 -53.53 -20.44 -10.74
C GLY A 831 -53.80 -21.94 -10.63
N GLY A 832 -55.07 -22.37 -10.69
CA GLY A 832 -55.48 -23.77 -10.61
C GLY A 832 -55.60 -24.30 -9.17
N PHE A 833 -55.84 -23.44 -8.19
CA PHE A 833 -56.05 -23.82 -6.79
C PHE A 833 -57.48 -23.55 -6.34
N ASP A 834 -58.06 -24.47 -5.56
CA ASP A 834 -59.45 -24.37 -5.08
C ASP A 834 -59.66 -23.24 -4.05
N LYS A 835 -58.59 -22.75 -3.43
CA LYS A 835 -58.57 -21.63 -2.47
C LYS A 835 -57.15 -21.06 -2.38
N PRO A 836 -56.94 -19.87 -1.78
CA PRO A 836 -55.61 -19.30 -1.60
C PRO A 836 -54.65 -20.25 -0.88
N ILE A 837 -53.43 -20.36 -1.40
CA ILE A 837 -52.38 -21.21 -0.84
C ILE A 837 -51.43 -20.39 0.03
N LEU A 838 -50.74 -21.04 0.95
CA LEU A 838 -49.63 -20.46 1.70
C LEU A 838 -48.43 -20.25 0.78
N HIS A 839 -47.66 -19.18 1.02
CA HIS A 839 -46.41 -18.94 0.32
C HIS A 839 -45.44 -20.10 0.52
N GLY A 840 -44.76 -20.52 -0.55
CA GLY A 840 -43.69 -21.52 -0.45
C GLY A 840 -42.61 -21.08 0.53
N LEU A 841 -42.22 -19.79 0.46
CA LEU A 841 -41.23 -19.19 1.37
C LEU A 841 -41.70 -19.12 2.83
N CYS A 842 -43.01 -19.09 3.10
CA CYS A 842 -43.53 -19.23 4.47
C CYS A 842 -43.33 -20.65 4.99
N SER A 843 -43.62 -21.68 4.17
CA SER A 843 -43.35 -23.07 4.54
C SER A 843 -41.85 -23.35 4.72
N PHE A 844 -41.01 -22.70 3.90
CA PHE A 844 -39.55 -22.69 4.03
C PHE A 844 -39.11 -22.07 5.37
N GLY A 845 -39.65 -20.90 5.74
CA GLY A 845 -39.35 -20.25 7.01
C GLY A 845 -39.77 -21.08 8.22
N ILE A 846 -40.97 -21.66 8.20
CA ILE A 846 -41.45 -22.58 9.26
C ILE A 846 -40.51 -23.78 9.40
N SER A 847 -40.13 -24.40 8.27
CA SER A 847 -39.22 -25.56 8.30
C SER A 847 -37.80 -25.18 8.72
N GLY A 848 -37.32 -24.00 8.31
CA GLY A 848 -36.04 -23.44 8.76
C GLY A 848 -36.03 -23.16 10.26
N LYS A 849 -37.12 -22.61 10.82
CA LYS A 849 -37.32 -22.46 12.26
C LYS A 849 -37.30 -23.82 12.97
N HIS A 850 -37.92 -24.86 12.42
CA HIS A 850 -37.85 -26.21 12.98
C HIS A 850 -36.42 -26.74 13.05
N VAL A 851 -35.62 -26.53 12.00
CA VAL A 851 -34.19 -26.91 11.97
C VAL A 851 -33.41 -26.09 12.99
N PHE A 852 -33.55 -24.77 12.97
CA PHE A 852 -32.88 -23.84 13.89
C PHE A 852 -33.13 -24.19 15.36
N ARG A 853 -34.40 -24.37 15.74
CA ARG A 853 -34.80 -24.76 17.10
C ARG A 853 -34.34 -26.17 17.49
N SER A 854 -34.14 -27.07 16.52
CA SER A 854 -33.76 -28.45 16.81
C SER A 854 -32.25 -28.67 16.85
N PHE A 855 -31.48 -27.89 16.08
CA PHE A 855 -30.08 -28.19 15.80
C PHE A 855 -29.13 -26.99 15.87
N GLY A 856 -29.62 -25.75 16.02
CA GLY A 856 -28.81 -24.55 16.16
C GLY A 856 -28.71 -23.68 14.91
N PRO A 857 -27.80 -22.67 14.92
CA PRO A 857 -27.64 -21.70 13.83
C PRO A 857 -27.39 -22.35 12.47
N ILE A 858 -27.93 -21.72 11.42
CA ILE A 858 -27.89 -22.23 10.04
C ILE A 858 -26.93 -21.36 9.22
N LYS A 859 -25.95 -21.99 8.56
CA LYS A 859 -25.04 -21.34 7.61
C LYS A 859 -25.67 -21.20 6.22
N ASP A 860 -26.34 -22.25 5.76
CA ASP A 860 -27.08 -22.23 4.51
C ASP A 860 -28.26 -23.20 4.53
N ILE A 861 -29.28 -22.92 3.71
CA ILE A 861 -30.48 -23.74 3.59
C ILE A 861 -30.98 -23.77 2.14
N LYS A 862 -31.32 -24.98 1.68
CA LYS A 862 -31.80 -25.27 0.34
C LYS A 862 -33.11 -26.04 0.38
N VAL A 863 -34.08 -25.69 -0.45
CA VAL A 863 -35.33 -26.45 -0.64
C VAL A 863 -35.76 -26.50 -2.10
N ARG A 864 -36.56 -27.51 -2.43
CA ARG A 864 -37.41 -27.53 -3.63
C ARG A 864 -38.87 -27.53 -3.21
N PHE A 865 -39.66 -26.62 -3.79
CA PHE A 865 -41.11 -26.59 -3.59
C PHE A 865 -41.75 -27.68 -4.46
N THR A 866 -42.30 -28.71 -3.82
CA THR A 866 -42.86 -29.89 -4.51
C THR A 866 -44.37 -29.98 -4.43
N GLY A 867 -45.00 -29.16 -3.58
CA GLY A 867 -46.44 -29.12 -3.38
C GLY A 867 -46.88 -27.81 -2.72
N HIS A 868 -48.18 -27.55 -2.73
CA HIS A 868 -48.78 -26.39 -2.08
C HIS A 868 -49.27 -26.76 -0.67
N VAL A 869 -49.42 -25.75 0.18
CA VAL A 869 -49.97 -25.85 1.54
C VAL A 869 -51.15 -24.89 1.62
N PHE A 870 -52.23 -25.29 2.27
CA PHE A 870 -53.33 -24.37 2.58
C PHE A 870 -53.16 -23.81 3.99
N PRO A 871 -53.40 -22.51 4.22
CA PRO A 871 -53.45 -21.96 5.57
C PRO A 871 -54.42 -22.75 6.45
N GLY A 872 -54.01 -23.08 7.68
CA GLY A 872 -54.73 -23.95 8.61
C GLY A 872 -54.28 -25.42 8.61
N GLU A 873 -53.52 -25.87 7.60
CA GLU A 873 -52.96 -27.22 7.54
C GLU A 873 -51.72 -27.37 8.44
N THR A 874 -51.38 -28.63 8.76
CA THR A 874 -50.25 -28.99 9.61
C THR A 874 -49.04 -29.39 8.78
N LEU A 875 -47.91 -28.72 9.03
CA LEU A 875 -46.61 -29.06 8.46
C LEU A 875 -45.87 -30.02 9.39
N GLU A 876 -45.52 -31.20 8.88
CA GLU A 876 -44.63 -32.17 9.55
C GLU A 876 -43.25 -32.10 8.88
N THR A 877 -42.25 -31.60 9.60
CA THR A 877 -40.85 -31.56 9.14
C THR A 877 -40.06 -32.72 9.75
N SER A 878 -39.67 -33.67 8.91
CA SER A 878 -38.79 -34.78 9.29
C SER A 878 -37.34 -34.41 8.96
N MET A 879 -36.43 -34.57 9.92
CA MET A 879 -35.04 -34.08 9.83
C MET A 879 -34.04 -35.19 10.18
N TRP A 880 -32.97 -35.29 9.39
CA TRP A 880 -31.87 -36.25 9.52
C TRP A 880 -30.54 -35.49 9.58
N LYS A 881 -29.81 -35.60 10.68
CA LYS A 881 -28.49 -34.96 10.85
C LYS A 881 -27.39 -35.93 10.39
N GLU A 882 -26.60 -35.49 9.42
CA GLU A 882 -25.43 -36.20 8.87
C GLU A 882 -24.23 -35.23 8.98
N GLY A 883 -23.46 -35.35 10.07
CA GLY A 883 -22.38 -34.40 10.39
C GLY A 883 -22.93 -33.02 10.79
N ASN A 884 -22.50 -31.98 10.06
CA ASN A 884 -22.99 -30.60 10.16
C ASN A 884 -24.15 -30.30 9.22
N LYS A 885 -24.63 -31.28 8.44
CA LYS A 885 -25.73 -31.12 7.49
C LYS A 885 -27.01 -31.77 8.02
N VAL A 886 -28.13 -31.05 7.96
CA VAL A 886 -29.47 -31.53 8.30
C VAL A 886 -30.28 -31.65 7.02
N ILE A 887 -30.48 -32.88 6.54
CA ILE A 887 -31.40 -33.17 5.43
C ILE A 887 -32.82 -33.17 5.99
N PHE A 888 -33.79 -32.58 5.29
CA PHE A 888 -35.17 -32.58 5.76
C PHE A 888 -36.21 -32.73 4.65
N VAL A 889 -37.43 -33.10 5.05
CA VAL A 889 -38.62 -33.17 4.20
C VAL A 889 -39.79 -32.62 4.99
N THR A 890 -40.55 -31.71 4.38
CA THR A 890 -41.75 -31.14 4.98
C THR A 890 -43.00 -31.63 4.26
N LYS A 891 -43.90 -32.27 5.00
CA LYS A 891 -45.17 -32.81 4.49
C LYS A 891 -46.36 -32.04 5.05
N VAL A 892 -47.44 -32.03 4.27
CA VAL A 892 -48.77 -31.64 4.75
C VAL A 892 -49.42 -32.88 5.38
N LEU A 893 -49.58 -32.87 6.70
CA LEU A 893 -49.98 -34.05 7.46
C LEU A 893 -51.37 -34.57 7.04
N GLU A 894 -52.32 -33.66 6.80
CA GLU A 894 -53.70 -33.97 6.45
C GLU A 894 -53.82 -34.67 5.09
N ARG A 895 -52.91 -34.35 4.15
CA ARG A 895 -52.96 -34.86 2.77
C ARG A 895 -51.88 -35.89 2.45
N GLY A 896 -50.88 -36.04 3.32
CA GLY A 896 -49.73 -36.92 3.10
C GLY A 896 -48.82 -36.47 1.94
N THR A 897 -49.00 -35.26 1.41
CA THR A 897 -48.25 -34.71 0.29
C THR A 897 -46.98 -34.01 0.78
N ILE A 898 -45.93 -33.98 -0.06
CA ILE A 898 -44.68 -33.28 0.26
C ILE A 898 -44.78 -31.83 -0.22
N ALA A 899 -44.64 -30.89 0.72
CA ALA A 899 -44.55 -29.46 0.43
C ALA A 899 -43.13 -29.06 0.04
N LEU A 900 -42.14 -29.50 0.83
CA LEU A 900 -40.71 -29.24 0.60
C LEU A 900 -39.93 -30.56 0.48
N GLY A 901 -39.23 -30.73 -0.62
CA GLY A 901 -38.37 -31.88 -0.89
C GLY A 901 -36.96 -31.46 -1.33
N ALA A 902 -36.08 -32.44 -1.51
CA ALA A 902 -34.67 -32.20 -1.87
C ALA A 902 -34.02 -31.10 -1.02
N ALA A 903 -34.30 -31.12 0.29
CA ALA A 903 -34.02 -30.03 1.20
C ALA A 903 -32.94 -30.39 2.22
N ALA A 904 -32.07 -29.43 2.51
CA ALA A 904 -31.08 -29.53 3.57
C ALA A 904 -30.69 -28.16 4.10
N ALA A 905 -30.21 -28.12 5.33
CA ALA A 905 -29.53 -26.98 5.92
C ALA A 905 -28.14 -27.40 6.41
N THR A 906 -27.13 -26.57 6.21
CA THR A 906 -25.82 -26.72 6.85
C THR A 906 -25.81 -25.86 8.11
N LEU A 907 -25.36 -26.42 9.23
CA LEU A 907 -25.25 -25.71 10.50
C LEU A 907 -23.97 -24.84 10.50
N ALA A 908 -24.00 -23.72 11.21
CA ALA A 908 -22.78 -22.93 11.46
C ALA A 908 -21.85 -23.67 12.42
N ASP A 909 -20.54 -23.41 12.33
CA ASP A 909 -19.55 -23.92 13.28
C ASP A 909 -19.73 -23.17 14.62
N GLU A 910 -19.64 -23.88 15.76
CA GLU A 910 -19.84 -23.33 17.11
C GLU A 910 -18.77 -22.31 17.53
#